data_AF-A0A850JVX0-F1
#
_entry.id   AF-A0A850JVX0-F1
#
_cell.length_a   1.000
_cell.length_b   1.000
_cell.length_c   1.000
_cell.angle_alpha   90.00
_cell.angle_beta   90.00
_cell.angle_gamma   90.00
#
_symmetry.space_group_name_H-M   'P 1'
#
loop_
_entity.id
_entity.type
_entity.pdbx_description
1 polymer ?
#
loop_
_entity_poly.entity_id
_entity_poly.type
_entity_poly.pdbx_seq_one_letter_code
_entity_poly.pdbx_strand_id
1 'polypeptide(L)'
;MKYIFFIFLFLSTLFADSFELTEEEKDWIKNNEVKIGLSELYPLTYINKENKMDGFVSDIFKLITKKYNIKTKAIKMKQSSIPLAIKENRIDIAPIVNNMSIESNLGVYSSEILQIKKILFVKKENNSINTLEDLKNKKVAVVNQLGTIQHIKSKYSFMKIERTNNMNQSVRKLLKGEVDALIASPIIIQKYLEDNLIIDLKAMPLINFEPSKLFFFTNKSKPILQSILEKGLNSISIKEEKELFDKWFLKDLANLPIIFTKEEINYLDKKDYIRLCVDPDWMPYEKIEDHKHIGIVADYMKEFEKKIGVKLKLIETKDWSESLEYMKTKQCDILSFVMNIESRQSYMNFTEPYVTAPLVLVTKRNVSFVSDLKDLKDKKISIQKNFAYNEIIRRKYPNLEIVDVAHLREGLKKVERGEIFGQVTTHLNVAYAFQEEFYGSLQISGKFDERWHLSVGVRDDDPILLNIFEKVVNSISKETRQKIITKWVTIKYEKSIDYKLFWSVVGFLFFILLIILYTYILQRRYIRKLTDAKVKIETLNSTLEKKVHVRTRELELSNKKLKRKTHELEHLNNTLDARIKEEINNRKKQEQLLIQQSKLAEMGEMISMIAHQWRQPLSALSTIIQNIHLRHSLKKLDKEYLDKQMILSNALTEKMSNTIDDFRNFFKPNKEKHHFSIKEAIHQTIFLIDDSFKSHSIKIENQISDDVMIYGFESELSQVLLNILTNSKDAFLEKNIENPYIAIKTKRIKTHIKILISDNAGGVKESILNKIFEPYFTTKENYNGTGLGLYMSKIIIEQNMKGILNVKNIENGVQFTIYIPIN
;
A
#
# COMPACT_ATOMS: atom_id res chain seq x y z
N MET A 1 -28.29 -51.32 -32.05
CA MET A 1 -27.79 -50.09 -31.39
C MET A 1 -26.79 -49.33 -32.28
N LYS A 2 -27.12 -49.11 -33.57
CA LYS A 2 -26.31 -48.33 -34.55
C LYS A 2 -27.14 -47.30 -35.33
N TYR A 3 -28.45 -47.22 -35.08
CA TYR A 3 -29.38 -46.32 -35.80
C TYR A 3 -29.75 -45.04 -35.03
N ILE A 4 -29.38 -44.93 -33.74
CA ILE A 4 -29.70 -43.74 -32.92
C ILE A 4 -28.65 -42.64 -33.06
N PHE A 5 -27.43 -42.96 -33.53
CA PHE A 5 -26.35 -41.98 -33.69
C PHE A 5 -26.49 -41.14 -34.97
N PHE A 6 -27.23 -41.62 -35.98
CA PHE A 6 -27.43 -40.89 -37.24
C PHE A 6 -28.55 -39.82 -37.16
N ILE A 7 -29.48 -39.96 -36.21
CA ILE A 7 -30.57 -38.99 -36.04
C ILE A 7 -30.09 -37.72 -35.31
N PHE A 8 -29.10 -37.84 -34.42
CA PHE A 8 -28.54 -36.67 -33.74
C PHE A 8 -27.65 -35.79 -34.63
N LEU A 9 -27.01 -36.39 -35.65
CA LEU A 9 -26.19 -35.65 -36.64
C LEU A 9 -27.04 -34.98 -37.74
N PHE A 10 -28.29 -35.41 -37.93
CA PHE A 10 -29.22 -34.79 -38.88
C PHE A 10 -30.07 -33.68 -38.24
N LEU A 11 -30.17 -33.62 -36.90
CA LEU A 11 -30.83 -32.54 -36.18
C LEU A 11 -29.90 -31.36 -35.85
N SER A 12 -28.57 -31.57 -35.82
CA SER A 12 -27.60 -30.47 -35.68
C SER A 12 -27.38 -29.67 -36.96
N THR A 13 -27.72 -30.21 -38.12
CA THR A 13 -27.61 -29.51 -39.41
C THR A 13 -28.85 -28.68 -39.76
N LEU A 14 -29.98 -28.86 -39.06
CA LEU A 14 -31.22 -28.09 -39.30
C LEU A 14 -31.31 -26.78 -38.49
N PHE A 15 -30.38 -26.51 -37.58
CA PHE A 15 -30.32 -25.23 -36.84
C PHE A 15 -29.16 -24.32 -37.26
N ALA A 16 -28.28 -24.80 -38.15
CA ALA A 16 -27.13 -24.03 -38.64
C ALA A 16 -27.52 -22.91 -39.62
N ASP A 17 -28.72 -22.94 -40.21
CA ASP A 17 -29.18 -21.96 -41.21
C ASP A 17 -29.81 -20.68 -40.60
N SER A 18 -29.88 -20.54 -39.28
CA SER A 18 -30.75 -19.52 -38.65
C SER A 18 -30.18 -18.09 -38.56
N PHE A 19 -28.92 -17.85 -38.94
CA PHE A 19 -28.26 -16.53 -38.80
C PHE A 19 -27.75 -15.92 -40.11
N GLU A 20 -27.80 -16.65 -41.22
CA GLU A 20 -27.36 -16.13 -42.52
C GLU A 20 -28.44 -15.31 -43.21
N LEU A 21 -28.02 -14.26 -43.91
CA LEU A 21 -28.91 -13.42 -44.70
C LEU A 21 -29.32 -14.15 -45.98
N THR A 22 -30.60 -14.05 -46.36
CA THR A 22 -31.08 -14.53 -47.66
C THR A 22 -30.51 -13.67 -48.78
N GLU A 23 -30.50 -14.17 -50.03
CA GLU A 23 -30.06 -13.37 -51.18
C GLU A 23 -30.92 -12.11 -51.38
N GLU A 24 -32.23 -12.19 -51.07
CA GLU A 24 -33.13 -11.04 -51.08
C GLU A 24 -32.71 -9.98 -50.04
N GLU A 25 -32.35 -10.40 -48.82
CA GLU A 25 -31.86 -9.50 -47.77
C GLU A 25 -30.53 -8.86 -48.15
N LYS A 26 -29.61 -9.63 -48.75
CA LYS A 26 -28.31 -9.12 -49.23
C LYS A 26 -28.47 -8.10 -50.35
N ASP A 27 -29.37 -8.34 -51.30
CA ASP A 27 -29.66 -7.39 -52.38
C ASP A 27 -30.33 -6.12 -51.83
N TRP A 28 -31.27 -6.27 -50.90
CA TRP A 28 -31.91 -5.15 -50.24
C TRP A 28 -30.89 -4.24 -49.53
N ILE A 29 -29.92 -4.80 -48.82
CA ILE A 29 -28.86 -4.03 -48.13
C ILE A 29 -28.01 -3.20 -49.11
N LYS A 30 -27.69 -3.74 -50.29
CA LYS A 30 -26.88 -3.02 -51.29
C LYS A 30 -27.59 -1.75 -51.80
N ASN A 31 -28.91 -1.83 -51.93
CA ASN A 31 -29.75 -0.83 -52.60
C ASN A 31 -30.43 0.16 -51.65
N ASN A 32 -30.38 -0.06 -50.32
CA ASN A 32 -31.11 0.76 -49.35
C ASN A 32 -30.19 1.43 -48.30
N GLU A 33 -30.64 2.58 -47.79
CA GLU A 33 -30.05 3.26 -46.62
C GLU A 33 -31.09 3.26 -45.50
N VAL A 34 -30.70 2.83 -44.29
CA VAL A 34 -31.57 2.76 -43.12
C VAL A 34 -31.53 4.06 -42.32
N LYS A 35 -32.67 4.74 -42.21
CA LYS A 35 -32.83 5.95 -41.40
C LYS A 35 -33.19 5.58 -39.95
N ILE A 36 -32.26 5.78 -39.02
CA ILE A 36 -32.47 5.49 -37.60
C ILE A 36 -32.86 6.75 -36.83
N GLY A 37 -34.01 6.72 -36.16
CA GLY A 37 -34.45 7.77 -35.24
C GLY A 37 -33.82 7.58 -33.87
N LEU A 38 -33.03 8.55 -33.41
CA LEU A 38 -32.36 8.51 -32.12
C LEU A 38 -32.91 9.58 -31.19
N SER A 39 -33.25 9.16 -29.98
CA SER A 39 -33.65 10.05 -28.90
C SER A 39 -32.51 10.31 -27.93
N GLU A 40 -32.54 11.45 -27.24
CA GLU A 40 -31.61 11.74 -26.13
C GLU A 40 -31.97 10.89 -24.89
N LEU A 41 -31.45 9.67 -24.83
CA LEU A 41 -31.58 8.71 -23.74
C LEU A 41 -30.20 8.25 -23.29
N TYR A 42 -29.33 9.19 -22.91
CA TYR A 42 -27.99 8.90 -22.43
C TYR A 42 -27.99 8.01 -21.17
N PRO A 43 -27.13 6.98 -21.05
CA PRO A 43 -26.12 6.51 -22.02
C PRO A 43 -26.59 5.41 -22.99
N LEU A 44 -27.90 5.15 -23.08
CA LEU A 44 -28.46 4.08 -23.94
C LEU A 44 -28.45 4.44 -25.42
N THR A 45 -28.90 5.64 -25.77
CA THR A 45 -28.89 6.14 -27.14
C THR A 45 -28.86 7.67 -27.13
N TYR A 46 -28.06 8.28 -28.00
CA TYR A 46 -27.99 9.73 -28.22
C TYR A 46 -27.16 10.01 -29.48
N ILE A 47 -27.12 11.29 -29.88
CA ILE A 47 -26.16 11.77 -30.88
C ILE A 47 -25.08 12.56 -30.15
N ASN A 48 -23.83 12.14 -30.31
CA ASN A 48 -22.70 12.77 -29.63
C ASN A 48 -22.30 14.11 -30.29
N LYS A 49 -21.32 14.81 -29.71
CA LYS A 49 -20.85 16.12 -30.19
C LYS A 49 -20.25 16.08 -31.61
N GLU A 50 -19.86 14.91 -32.10
CA GLU A 50 -19.37 14.70 -33.46
C GLU A 50 -20.48 14.36 -34.46
N ASN A 51 -21.76 14.55 -34.09
CA ASN A 51 -22.94 14.17 -34.89
C ASN A 51 -23.01 12.67 -35.25
N LYS A 52 -22.39 11.80 -34.46
CA LYS A 52 -22.47 10.34 -34.63
C LYS A 52 -23.43 9.72 -33.64
N MET A 53 -24.10 8.64 -34.05
CA MET A 53 -24.90 7.83 -33.14
C MET A 53 -24.01 7.21 -32.07
N ASP A 54 -24.44 7.27 -30.81
CA ASP A 54 -23.65 6.82 -29.67
C ASP A 54 -24.53 6.30 -28.53
N GLY A 55 -23.95 5.54 -27.61
CA GLY A 55 -24.67 4.84 -26.54
C GLY A 55 -24.77 3.33 -26.73
N PHE A 56 -25.16 2.62 -25.67
CA PHE A 56 -25.20 1.15 -25.61
C PHE A 56 -26.02 0.52 -26.75
N VAL A 57 -27.27 0.97 -26.94
CA VAL A 57 -28.15 0.44 -28.00
C VAL A 57 -27.67 0.86 -29.38
N SER A 58 -27.11 2.07 -29.48
CA SER A 58 -26.51 2.54 -30.74
C SER A 58 -25.29 1.69 -31.11
N ASP A 59 -24.52 1.20 -30.14
CA ASP A 59 -23.39 0.31 -30.37
C ASP A 59 -23.81 -1.12 -30.73
N ILE A 60 -24.88 -1.63 -30.12
CA ILE A 60 -25.53 -2.88 -30.58
C ILE A 60 -25.93 -2.75 -32.05
N PHE A 61 -26.60 -1.65 -32.42
CA PHE A 61 -26.97 -1.41 -33.81
C PHE A 61 -25.74 -1.27 -34.72
N LYS A 62 -24.67 -0.60 -34.27
CA LYS A 62 -23.40 -0.51 -35.01
C LYS A 62 -22.78 -1.87 -35.26
N LEU A 63 -22.79 -2.79 -34.29
CA LEU A 63 -22.29 -4.14 -34.49
C LEU A 63 -23.03 -4.84 -35.63
N ILE A 64 -24.37 -4.78 -35.62
CA ILE A 64 -25.21 -5.39 -36.67
C ILE A 64 -24.93 -4.75 -38.03
N THR A 65 -24.94 -3.42 -38.10
CA THR A 65 -24.73 -2.68 -39.36
C THR A 65 -23.33 -2.88 -39.91
N LYS A 66 -22.30 -3.01 -39.06
CA LYS A 66 -20.92 -3.31 -39.47
C LYS A 66 -20.79 -4.74 -39.97
N LYS A 67 -21.42 -5.70 -39.27
CA LYS A 67 -21.40 -7.12 -39.62
C LYS A 67 -22.00 -7.39 -41.01
N TYR A 68 -23.10 -6.70 -41.34
CA TYR A 68 -23.80 -6.86 -42.61
C TYR A 68 -23.57 -5.73 -43.62
N ASN A 69 -22.66 -4.80 -43.32
CA ASN A 69 -22.32 -3.65 -44.18
C ASN A 69 -23.53 -2.77 -44.58
N ILE A 70 -24.44 -2.51 -43.64
CA ILE A 70 -25.67 -1.73 -43.84
C ILE A 70 -25.34 -0.23 -43.79
N LYS A 71 -25.78 0.52 -44.81
CA LYS A 71 -25.69 1.99 -44.84
C LYS A 71 -26.74 2.59 -43.91
N THR A 72 -26.35 3.53 -43.05
CA THR A 72 -27.24 4.12 -42.05
C THR A 72 -27.15 5.65 -41.99
N LYS A 73 -28.29 6.29 -41.68
CA LYS A 73 -28.40 7.73 -41.45
C LYS A 73 -29.13 8.00 -40.13
N ALA A 74 -28.44 8.65 -39.20
CA ALA A 74 -28.99 8.99 -37.89
C ALA A 74 -29.82 10.29 -37.92
N ILE A 75 -31.00 10.28 -37.32
CA ILE A 75 -31.91 11.42 -37.25
C ILE A 75 -32.28 11.69 -35.78
N LYS A 76 -31.90 12.87 -35.27
CA LYS A 76 -32.22 13.29 -33.90
C LYS A 76 -33.71 13.61 -33.75
N MET A 77 -34.35 13.05 -32.72
CA MET A 77 -35.75 13.35 -32.41
C MET A 77 -36.11 13.08 -30.94
N LYS A 78 -37.35 13.40 -30.55
CA LYS A 78 -37.89 13.05 -29.22
C LYS A 78 -38.55 11.68 -29.28
N GLN A 79 -38.47 10.91 -28.18
CA GLN A 79 -39.16 9.61 -28.05
C GLN A 79 -40.66 9.70 -28.40
N SER A 80 -41.34 10.77 -27.97
CA SER A 80 -42.76 11.01 -28.25
C SER A 80 -43.10 11.22 -29.73
N SER A 81 -42.11 11.52 -30.58
CA SER A 81 -42.30 11.81 -32.00
C SER A 81 -42.00 10.60 -32.90
N ILE A 82 -41.45 9.51 -32.35
CA ILE A 82 -41.08 8.30 -33.10
C ILE A 82 -42.27 7.69 -33.85
N PRO A 83 -43.46 7.48 -33.22
CA PRO A 83 -44.58 6.85 -33.92
C PRO A 83 -45.03 7.64 -35.15
N LEU A 84 -45.10 8.98 -35.04
CA LEU A 84 -45.45 9.85 -36.16
C LEU A 84 -44.38 9.84 -37.26
N ALA A 85 -43.10 9.83 -36.88
CA ALA A 85 -42.00 9.81 -37.83
C ALA A 85 -41.88 8.47 -38.59
N ILE A 86 -42.26 7.34 -37.98
CA ILE A 86 -42.43 6.05 -38.67
C ILE A 86 -43.61 6.13 -39.64
N LYS A 87 -44.76 6.64 -39.20
CA LYS A 87 -45.97 6.79 -40.02
C LYS A 87 -45.73 7.62 -41.29
N GLU A 88 -44.98 8.72 -41.15
CA GLU A 88 -44.62 9.63 -42.25
C GLU A 88 -43.40 9.15 -43.05
N ASN A 89 -42.86 7.96 -42.76
CA ASN A 89 -41.70 7.36 -43.42
C ASN A 89 -40.43 8.25 -43.36
N ARG A 90 -40.33 9.09 -42.32
CA ARG A 90 -39.14 9.92 -42.05
C ARG A 90 -38.01 9.11 -41.44
N ILE A 91 -38.33 8.03 -40.73
CA ILE A 91 -37.41 7.03 -40.20
C ILE A 91 -37.92 5.62 -40.45
N ASP A 92 -36.98 4.67 -40.43
CA ASP A 92 -37.24 3.26 -40.70
C ASP A 92 -37.20 2.42 -39.43
N ILE A 93 -36.40 2.85 -38.46
CA ILE A 93 -36.15 2.16 -37.19
C ILE A 93 -35.86 3.16 -36.09
N ALA A 94 -36.25 2.87 -34.86
CA ALA A 94 -35.81 3.63 -33.69
C ALA A 94 -35.75 2.76 -32.43
N PRO A 95 -34.77 2.94 -31.53
CA PRO A 95 -34.85 2.43 -30.17
C PRO A 95 -36.02 3.07 -29.42
N ILE A 96 -36.90 2.26 -28.83
CA ILE A 96 -38.05 2.74 -28.08
C ILE A 96 -38.20 2.01 -26.74
N VAL A 97 -38.47 2.81 -25.70
CA VAL A 97 -38.82 2.29 -24.38
C VAL A 97 -40.33 2.06 -24.36
N ASN A 98 -40.75 0.79 -24.34
CA ASN A 98 -42.15 0.41 -24.36
C ASN A 98 -42.71 0.36 -22.93
N ASN A 99 -43.72 1.21 -22.65
CA ASN A 99 -44.55 1.16 -21.45
C ASN A 99 -46.05 0.99 -21.77
N MET A 100 -46.41 1.01 -23.06
CA MET A 100 -47.75 0.81 -23.62
C MET A 100 -47.60 0.42 -25.08
N SER A 101 -48.40 -0.54 -25.54
CA SER A 101 -48.45 -0.96 -26.94
C SER A 101 -48.73 0.24 -27.85
N ILE A 102 -47.71 0.71 -28.56
CA ILE A 102 -47.90 1.58 -29.73
C ILE A 102 -48.79 0.79 -30.68
N GLU A 103 -49.74 1.46 -31.35
CA GLU A 103 -50.68 0.78 -32.25
C GLU A 103 -49.92 -0.18 -33.19
N SER A 104 -50.30 -1.46 -33.15
CA SER A 104 -49.65 -2.55 -33.91
C SER A 104 -49.80 -2.41 -35.44
N ASN A 105 -50.50 -1.37 -35.89
CA ASN A 105 -50.64 -0.96 -37.28
C ASN A 105 -49.45 -0.12 -37.79
N LEU A 106 -48.67 0.53 -36.92
CA LEU A 106 -47.58 1.46 -37.31
C LEU A 106 -46.23 0.78 -37.53
N GLY A 107 -45.91 -0.25 -36.74
CA GLY A 107 -44.57 -0.83 -36.72
C GLY A 107 -44.50 -2.16 -36.00
N VAL A 108 -43.30 -2.75 -35.99
CA VAL A 108 -43.00 -4.05 -35.39
C VAL A 108 -41.87 -3.90 -34.38
N TYR A 109 -42.01 -4.54 -33.22
CA TYR A 109 -40.95 -4.59 -32.20
C TYR A 109 -39.98 -5.74 -32.50
N SER A 110 -38.69 -5.50 -32.31
CA SER A 110 -37.67 -6.57 -32.25
C SER A 110 -37.80 -7.43 -31.00
N SER A 111 -36.95 -8.44 -30.88
CA SER A 111 -36.59 -9.02 -29.57
C SER A 111 -36.15 -7.94 -28.56
N GLU A 112 -36.37 -8.25 -27.29
CA GLU A 112 -36.05 -7.39 -26.16
C GLU A 112 -34.54 -7.17 -26.05
N ILE A 113 -34.11 -5.91 -26.05
CA ILE A 113 -32.68 -5.55 -25.98
C ILE A 113 -32.25 -5.43 -24.51
N LEU A 114 -33.04 -4.75 -23.69
CA LEU A 114 -32.68 -4.44 -22.31
C LEU A 114 -33.91 -4.16 -21.44
N GLN A 115 -33.89 -4.68 -20.21
CA GLN A 115 -34.80 -4.27 -19.15
C GLN A 115 -34.23 -3.09 -18.36
N ILE A 116 -34.89 -1.94 -18.46
CA ILE A 116 -34.54 -0.74 -17.73
C ILE A 116 -35.27 -0.75 -16.39
N LYS A 117 -34.57 -1.22 -15.34
CA LYS A 117 -35.04 -1.13 -13.96
C LYS A 117 -35.22 0.33 -13.55
N LYS A 118 -36.22 0.58 -12.70
CA LYS A 118 -36.55 1.91 -12.15
C LYS A 118 -36.65 1.82 -10.64
N ILE A 119 -35.93 2.66 -9.94
CA ILE A 119 -36.00 2.75 -8.49
C ILE A 119 -36.23 4.20 -8.07
N LEU A 120 -36.47 4.38 -6.78
CA LEU A 120 -36.62 5.70 -6.19
C LEU A 120 -35.25 6.28 -5.78
N PHE A 121 -35.09 7.58 -6.00
CA PHE A 121 -33.97 8.38 -5.52
C PHE A 121 -34.49 9.53 -4.65
N VAL A 122 -33.81 9.76 -3.53
CA VAL A 122 -34.12 10.84 -2.58
C VAL A 122 -32.84 11.59 -2.22
N LYS A 123 -32.96 12.74 -1.57
CA LYS A 123 -31.78 13.40 -0.97
C LYS A 123 -31.14 12.52 0.09
N LYS A 124 -29.82 12.59 0.23
CA LYS A 124 -29.06 11.75 1.16
C LYS A 124 -29.52 11.94 2.61
N GLU A 125 -29.82 13.18 3.00
CA GLU A 125 -30.35 13.53 4.32
C GLU A 125 -31.83 13.15 4.55
N ASN A 126 -32.57 12.72 3.51
CA ASN A 126 -33.97 12.36 3.65
C ASN A 126 -34.12 10.98 4.31
N ASN A 127 -34.57 10.94 5.56
CA ASN A 127 -34.83 9.70 6.31
C ASN A 127 -36.31 9.34 6.41
N SER A 128 -37.19 10.14 5.79
CA SER A 128 -38.65 10.02 5.91
C SER A 128 -39.29 9.08 4.89
N ILE A 129 -38.54 8.64 3.87
CA ILE A 129 -39.04 7.77 2.80
C ILE A 129 -38.18 6.50 2.80
N ASN A 130 -38.75 5.39 3.27
CA ASN A 130 -38.08 4.09 3.35
C ASN A 130 -38.86 2.99 2.64
N THR A 131 -40.18 3.15 2.52
CA THR A 131 -41.10 2.20 1.88
C THR A 131 -41.90 2.88 0.76
N LEU A 132 -42.58 2.07 -0.06
CA LEU A 132 -43.46 2.58 -1.12
C LEU A 132 -44.66 3.37 -0.55
N GLU A 133 -45.14 2.99 0.64
CA GLU A 133 -46.27 3.65 1.32
C GLU A 133 -45.94 5.07 1.76
N ASP A 134 -44.69 5.34 2.12
CA ASP A 134 -44.20 6.67 2.52
C ASP A 134 -44.30 7.71 1.39
N LEU A 135 -44.53 7.27 0.15
CA LEU A 135 -44.73 8.15 -1.01
C LEU A 135 -46.16 8.71 -1.11
N LYS A 136 -47.08 8.31 -0.22
CA LYS A 136 -48.44 8.84 -0.18
C LYS A 136 -48.41 10.36 -0.04
N ASN A 137 -49.06 11.06 -0.97
CA ASN A 137 -49.11 12.53 -1.07
C ASN A 137 -47.76 13.25 -1.31
N LYS A 138 -46.64 12.52 -1.47
CA LYS A 138 -45.34 13.10 -1.81
C LYS A 138 -45.27 13.51 -3.28
N LYS A 139 -44.54 14.57 -3.58
CA LYS A 139 -44.25 15.02 -4.95
C LYS A 139 -43.09 14.21 -5.51
N VAL A 140 -43.34 13.45 -6.57
CA VAL A 140 -42.34 12.56 -7.17
C VAL A 140 -42.07 12.99 -8.60
N ALA A 141 -40.82 13.38 -8.90
CA ALA A 141 -40.41 13.74 -10.24
C ALA A 141 -40.30 12.51 -11.15
N VAL A 142 -40.87 12.62 -12.34
CA VAL A 142 -40.81 11.59 -13.38
C VAL A 142 -40.53 12.27 -14.73
N VAL A 143 -39.47 11.80 -15.41
CA VAL A 143 -39.12 12.26 -16.76
C VAL A 143 -40.23 11.86 -17.73
N ASN A 144 -40.70 12.83 -18.51
CA ASN A 144 -41.76 12.66 -19.49
C ASN A 144 -41.31 11.84 -20.70
N GLN A 145 -41.37 10.53 -20.56
CA GLN A 145 -41.19 9.54 -21.62
C GLN A 145 -42.55 8.96 -22.05
N LEU A 146 -42.61 8.43 -23.27
CA LEU A 146 -43.84 7.91 -23.87
C LEU A 146 -44.49 6.84 -22.96
N GLY A 147 -45.75 7.02 -22.60
CA GLY A 147 -46.53 6.11 -21.74
C GLY A 147 -46.11 6.05 -20.26
N THR A 148 -44.91 6.52 -19.88
CA THR A 148 -44.36 6.37 -18.52
C THR A 148 -45.22 7.00 -17.43
N ILE A 149 -45.68 8.23 -17.65
CA ILE A 149 -46.47 8.97 -16.64
C ILE A 149 -47.86 8.34 -16.47
N GLN A 150 -48.50 7.96 -17.57
CA GLN A 150 -49.83 7.34 -17.54
C GLN A 150 -49.76 5.95 -16.87
N HIS A 151 -48.73 5.16 -17.16
CA HIS A 151 -48.49 3.85 -16.50
C HIS A 151 -48.26 3.99 -14.99
N ILE A 152 -47.44 4.97 -14.57
CA ILE A 152 -47.21 5.21 -13.14
C ILE A 152 -48.48 5.73 -12.46
N LYS A 153 -49.25 6.61 -13.11
CA LYS A 153 -50.50 7.14 -12.55
C LYS A 153 -51.60 6.06 -12.43
N SER A 154 -51.70 5.13 -13.38
CA SER A 154 -52.71 4.07 -13.33
C SER A 154 -52.43 3.07 -12.20
N LYS A 155 -51.16 2.77 -11.92
CA LYS A 155 -50.76 1.78 -10.92
C LYS A 155 -50.49 2.36 -9.53
N TYR A 156 -50.08 3.63 -9.45
CA TYR A 156 -49.67 4.29 -8.20
C TYR A 156 -50.34 5.65 -8.01
N SER A 157 -51.68 5.66 -8.03
CA SER A 157 -52.52 6.86 -7.95
C SER A 157 -52.37 7.67 -6.64
N PHE A 158 -51.76 7.09 -5.60
CA PHE A 158 -51.53 7.73 -4.30
C PHE A 158 -50.36 8.72 -4.26
N MET A 159 -49.52 8.76 -5.31
CA MET A 159 -48.37 9.68 -5.42
C MET A 159 -48.72 10.93 -6.26
N LYS A 160 -48.18 12.09 -5.89
CA LYS A 160 -48.30 13.31 -6.71
C LYS A 160 -47.18 13.36 -7.74
N ILE A 161 -47.47 12.97 -8.98
CA ILE A 161 -46.48 12.93 -10.05
C ILE A 161 -46.20 14.35 -10.59
N GLU A 162 -44.94 14.78 -10.45
CA GLU A 162 -44.42 16.00 -11.05
C GLU A 162 -43.74 15.67 -12.38
N ARG A 163 -44.25 16.22 -13.47
CA ARG A 163 -43.73 15.99 -14.82
C ARG A 163 -42.47 16.82 -15.07
N THR A 164 -41.41 16.18 -15.56
CA THR A 164 -40.18 16.87 -15.97
C THR A 164 -39.80 16.54 -17.43
N ASN A 165 -39.04 17.42 -18.07
CA ASN A 165 -38.66 17.32 -19.48
C ASN A 165 -37.40 16.46 -19.69
N ASN A 166 -36.49 16.39 -18.71
CA ASN A 166 -35.24 15.63 -18.79
C ASN A 166 -34.70 15.28 -17.39
N MET A 167 -33.65 14.46 -17.34
CA MET A 167 -33.03 14.01 -16.08
C MET A 167 -32.48 15.20 -15.26
N ASN A 168 -31.82 16.15 -15.92
CA ASN A 168 -31.24 17.34 -15.29
C ASN A 168 -32.30 18.15 -14.52
N GLN A 169 -33.45 18.44 -15.14
CA GLN A 169 -34.54 19.13 -14.47
C GLN A 169 -35.04 18.35 -13.24
N SER A 170 -35.12 17.03 -13.35
CA SER A 170 -35.59 16.16 -12.26
C SER A 170 -34.64 16.19 -11.06
N VAL A 171 -33.34 16.03 -11.33
CA VAL A 171 -32.30 16.09 -10.29
C VAL A 171 -32.23 17.47 -9.65
N ARG A 172 -32.28 18.55 -10.45
CA ARG A 172 -32.30 19.93 -9.91
C ARG A 172 -33.50 20.19 -9.01
N LYS A 173 -34.70 19.78 -9.40
CA LYS A 173 -35.91 19.93 -8.58
C LYS A 173 -35.79 19.16 -7.26
N LEU A 174 -35.23 17.94 -7.30
CA LEU A 174 -35.01 17.15 -6.10
C LEU A 174 -33.99 17.81 -5.17
N LEU A 175 -32.84 18.27 -5.69
CA LEU A 175 -31.81 18.96 -4.90
C LEU A 175 -32.33 20.28 -4.29
N LYS A 176 -33.22 21.00 -4.98
CA LYS A 176 -33.88 22.21 -4.45
C LYS A 176 -35.00 21.93 -3.44
N GLY A 177 -35.43 20.67 -3.30
CA GLY A 177 -36.56 20.31 -2.45
C GLY A 177 -37.93 20.68 -3.03
N GLU A 178 -38.02 20.97 -4.33
CA GLU A 178 -39.29 21.22 -5.03
C GLU A 178 -40.11 19.93 -5.21
N VAL A 179 -39.42 18.78 -5.17
CA VAL A 179 -39.98 17.42 -5.14
C VAL A 179 -39.32 16.62 -4.01
N ASP A 180 -40.04 15.65 -3.47
CA ASP A 180 -39.58 14.80 -2.37
C ASP A 180 -38.71 13.63 -2.85
N ALA A 181 -38.96 13.14 -4.07
CA ALA A 181 -38.26 11.99 -4.65
C ALA A 181 -38.25 12.04 -6.19
N LEU A 182 -37.42 11.18 -6.79
CA LEU A 182 -37.26 11.01 -8.24
C LEU A 182 -37.34 9.52 -8.59
N ILE A 183 -38.16 9.15 -9.57
CA ILE A 183 -38.13 7.80 -10.16
C ILE A 183 -37.20 7.81 -11.36
N ALA A 184 -36.13 7.03 -11.29
CA ALA A 184 -35.14 6.94 -12.35
C ALA A 184 -34.55 5.55 -12.47
N SER A 185 -33.96 5.25 -13.63
CA SER A 185 -33.16 4.05 -13.79
C SER A 185 -31.78 4.26 -13.16
N PRO A 186 -31.28 3.32 -12.32
CA PRO A 186 -29.95 3.40 -11.72
C PRO A 186 -28.87 3.66 -12.77
N ILE A 187 -28.93 2.96 -13.90
CA ILE A 187 -27.93 3.04 -14.96
C ILE A 187 -27.92 4.43 -15.62
N ILE A 188 -29.09 5.01 -15.83
CA ILE A 188 -29.24 6.32 -16.49
C ILE A 188 -28.86 7.46 -15.53
N ILE A 189 -29.33 7.40 -14.28
CA ILE A 189 -29.08 8.47 -13.31
C ILE A 189 -27.65 8.40 -12.77
N GLN A 190 -27.09 7.22 -12.48
CA GLN A 190 -25.73 7.08 -11.95
C GLN A 190 -24.72 7.77 -12.85
N LYS A 191 -24.80 7.50 -14.16
CA LYS A 191 -23.94 8.15 -15.14
C LYS A 191 -24.11 9.67 -15.15
N TYR A 192 -25.34 10.16 -15.04
CA TYR A 192 -25.61 11.60 -14.91
C TYR A 192 -25.03 12.20 -13.63
N LEU A 193 -25.14 11.51 -12.49
CA LEU A 193 -24.56 11.97 -11.21
C LEU A 193 -23.04 12.04 -11.28
N GLU A 194 -22.39 11.04 -11.87
CA GLU A 194 -20.94 10.99 -12.09
C GLU A 194 -20.46 12.13 -12.98
N ASP A 195 -21.08 12.30 -14.15
CA ASP A 195 -20.68 13.33 -15.12
C ASP A 195 -20.87 14.77 -14.57
N ASN A 196 -21.70 14.93 -13.54
CA ASN A 196 -21.99 16.22 -12.90
C ASN A 196 -21.47 16.31 -11.45
N LEU A 197 -20.73 15.31 -10.95
CA LEU A 197 -20.16 15.24 -9.60
C LEU A 197 -21.18 15.44 -8.46
N ILE A 198 -22.40 14.89 -8.61
CA ILE A 198 -23.48 15.03 -7.64
C ILE A 198 -23.45 13.87 -6.64
N ILE A 199 -23.24 14.16 -5.35
CA ILE A 199 -23.13 13.16 -4.27
C ILE A 199 -24.26 13.21 -3.23
N ASP A 200 -25.18 14.17 -3.36
CA ASP A 200 -26.22 14.48 -2.37
C ASP A 200 -27.49 13.65 -2.55
N LEU A 201 -27.49 12.67 -3.45
CA LEU A 201 -28.62 11.78 -3.70
C LEU A 201 -28.28 10.35 -3.27
N LYS A 202 -29.29 9.64 -2.74
CA LYS A 202 -29.20 8.21 -2.42
C LYS A 202 -30.28 7.42 -3.16
N ALA A 203 -29.91 6.22 -3.58
CA ALA A 203 -30.81 5.23 -4.16
C ALA A 203 -31.59 4.49 -3.07
N MET A 204 -32.86 4.18 -3.33
CA MET A 204 -33.73 3.38 -2.47
C MET A 204 -34.09 2.06 -3.20
N PRO A 205 -33.17 1.08 -3.26
CA PRO A 205 -33.31 -0.11 -4.11
C PRO A 205 -34.47 -1.03 -3.71
N LEU A 206 -34.91 -0.97 -2.45
CA LEU A 206 -36.07 -1.72 -1.95
C LEU A 206 -37.41 -1.17 -2.47
N ILE A 207 -37.44 0.08 -2.92
CA ILE A 207 -38.60 0.70 -3.57
C ILE A 207 -38.41 0.62 -5.09
N ASN A 208 -38.83 -0.51 -5.65
CA ASN A 208 -38.69 -0.82 -7.07
C ASN A 208 -40.02 -0.63 -7.81
N PHE A 209 -39.93 -0.23 -9.08
CA PHE A 209 -41.08 -0.10 -9.97
C PHE A 209 -40.97 -1.14 -11.10
N GLU A 210 -42.07 -1.37 -11.81
CA GLU A 210 -42.02 -2.26 -12.97
C GLU A 210 -40.98 -1.77 -13.99
N PRO A 211 -40.10 -2.68 -14.46
CA PRO A 211 -39.07 -2.33 -15.41
C PRO A 211 -39.71 -1.96 -16.75
N SER A 212 -39.11 -0.99 -17.42
CA SER A 212 -39.43 -0.74 -18.83
C SER A 212 -38.63 -1.67 -19.71
N LYS A 213 -39.19 -2.05 -20.86
CA LYS A 213 -38.50 -2.86 -21.85
C LYS A 213 -38.07 -1.99 -23.02
N LEU A 214 -36.84 -2.19 -23.48
CA LEU A 214 -36.24 -1.46 -24.59
C LEU A 214 -36.17 -2.38 -25.81
N PHE A 215 -36.68 -1.88 -26.94
CA PHE A 215 -36.73 -2.60 -28.21
C PHE A 215 -36.24 -1.69 -29.32
N PHE A 216 -35.94 -2.27 -30.48
CA PHE A 216 -36.04 -1.54 -31.73
C PHE A 216 -37.47 -1.62 -32.24
N PHE A 217 -37.97 -0.51 -32.78
CA PHE A 217 -39.26 -0.42 -33.43
C PHE A 217 -39.05 -0.06 -34.89
N THR A 218 -39.44 -0.96 -35.79
CA THR A 218 -39.27 -0.83 -37.23
C THR A 218 -40.58 -0.47 -37.92
N ASN A 219 -40.48 0.15 -39.09
CA ASN A 219 -41.63 0.45 -39.92
C ASN A 219 -42.25 -0.85 -40.47
N LYS A 220 -43.55 -1.06 -40.25
CA LYS A 220 -44.27 -2.27 -40.68
C LYS A 220 -44.25 -2.49 -42.19
N SER A 221 -44.15 -1.41 -42.97
CA SER A 221 -44.02 -1.46 -44.43
C SER A 221 -42.65 -1.94 -44.92
N LYS A 222 -41.70 -2.23 -44.02
CA LYS A 222 -40.34 -2.71 -44.34
C LYS A 222 -40.02 -4.05 -43.64
N PRO A 223 -40.70 -5.15 -44.00
CA PRO A 223 -40.54 -6.45 -43.34
C PRO A 223 -39.13 -7.04 -43.50
N ILE A 224 -38.45 -6.79 -44.64
CA ILE A 224 -37.07 -7.24 -44.87
C ILE A 224 -36.11 -6.62 -43.84
N LEU A 225 -36.27 -5.34 -43.50
CA LEU A 225 -35.46 -4.67 -42.48
C LEU A 225 -35.68 -5.29 -41.09
N GLN A 226 -36.92 -5.64 -40.75
CA GLN A 226 -37.24 -6.32 -39.49
C GLN A 226 -36.55 -7.69 -39.41
N SER A 227 -36.58 -8.47 -40.50
CA SER A 227 -35.90 -9.78 -40.56
C SER A 227 -34.39 -9.65 -40.37
N ILE A 228 -33.75 -8.72 -41.10
CA ILE A 228 -32.30 -8.46 -40.98
C ILE A 228 -31.93 -8.05 -39.55
N LEU A 229 -32.74 -7.19 -38.94
CA LEU A 229 -32.51 -6.73 -37.57
C LEU A 229 -32.58 -7.88 -36.56
N GLU A 230 -33.58 -8.75 -36.68
CA GLU A 230 -33.77 -9.88 -35.78
C GLU A 230 -32.63 -10.89 -35.92
N LYS A 231 -32.22 -11.23 -37.15
CA LYS A 231 -31.02 -12.05 -37.40
C LYS A 231 -29.77 -11.39 -36.82
N GLY A 232 -29.64 -10.08 -36.97
CA GLY A 232 -28.55 -9.30 -36.40
C GLY A 232 -28.46 -9.40 -34.89
N LEU A 233 -29.57 -9.17 -34.18
CA LEU A 233 -29.65 -9.27 -32.73
C LEU A 233 -29.30 -10.68 -32.25
N ASN A 234 -29.87 -11.71 -32.88
CA ASN A 234 -29.60 -13.11 -32.53
C ASN A 234 -28.17 -13.56 -32.83
N SER A 235 -27.44 -12.81 -33.68
CA SER A 235 -26.06 -13.11 -34.06
C SER A 235 -24.99 -12.48 -33.16
N ILE A 236 -25.39 -11.67 -32.17
CA ILE A 236 -24.48 -11.04 -31.21
C ILE A 236 -24.10 -12.09 -30.15
N SER A 237 -22.81 -12.30 -29.95
CA SER A 237 -22.33 -13.25 -28.94
C SER A 237 -22.47 -12.69 -27.51
N ILE A 238 -22.60 -13.58 -26.54
CA ILE A 238 -22.60 -13.25 -25.10
C ILE A 238 -21.36 -12.41 -24.73
N LYS A 239 -20.22 -12.68 -25.37
CA LYS A 239 -18.98 -11.93 -25.15
C LYS A 239 -19.10 -10.48 -25.66
N GLU A 240 -19.59 -10.27 -26.87
CA GLU A 240 -19.77 -8.93 -27.44
C GLU A 240 -20.82 -8.13 -26.66
N GLU A 241 -21.91 -8.78 -26.26
CA GLU A 241 -22.94 -8.19 -25.41
C GLU A 241 -22.34 -7.75 -24.06
N LYS A 242 -21.54 -8.62 -23.42
CA LYS A 242 -20.82 -8.31 -22.19
C LYS A 242 -19.83 -7.16 -22.40
N GLU A 243 -19.02 -7.16 -23.45
CA GLU A 243 -18.05 -6.09 -23.72
C GLU A 243 -18.74 -4.72 -23.91
N LEU A 244 -19.89 -4.69 -24.60
CA LEU A 244 -20.69 -3.48 -24.74
C LEU A 244 -21.32 -3.05 -23.41
N PHE A 245 -21.83 -4.01 -22.63
CA PHE A 245 -22.40 -3.74 -21.32
C PHE A 245 -21.31 -3.19 -20.37
N ASP A 246 -20.12 -3.79 -20.39
CA ASP A 246 -18.95 -3.38 -19.63
C ASP A 246 -18.52 -1.96 -20.00
N LYS A 247 -18.44 -1.67 -21.30
CA LYS A 247 -18.07 -0.36 -21.84
C LYS A 247 -18.99 0.76 -21.34
N TRP A 248 -20.30 0.52 -21.32
CA TRP A 248 -21.29 1.56 -21.04
C TRP A 248 -21.73 1.64 -19.57
N PHE A 249 -21.62 0.54 -18.81
CA PHE A 249 -22.25 0.44 -17.49
C PHE A 249 -21.34 -0.08 -16.37
N LEU A 250 -20.17 -0.66 -16.65
CA LEU A 250 -19.29 -1.23 -15.62
C LEU A 250 -18.12 -0.31 -15.26
N LYS A 251 -18.45 0.76 -14.53
CA LYS A 251 -17.52 1.29 -13.54
C LYS A 251 -17.89 0.89 -12.11
N ASP A 252 -19.17 0.80 -11.73
CA ASP A 252 -19.55 0.59 -10.30
C ASP A 252 -20.82 -0.27 -10.02
N LEU A 253 -21.03 -1.38 -10.74
CA LEU A 253 -22.17 -2.29 -10.46
C LEU A 253 -21.95 -3.27 -9.27
N ALA A 254 -20.80 -3.29 -8.62
CA ALA A 254 -20.56 -4.19 -7.48
C ALA A 254 -21.39 -3.89 -6.22
N ASN A 255 -22.14 -2.79 -6.26
CA ASN A 255 -23.08 -2.37 -5.22
C ASN A 255 -24.55 -2.72 -5.54
N LEU A 256 -24.85 -3.36 -6.68
CA LEU A 256 -26.20 -3.88 -6.91
C LEU A 256 -26.46 -5.11 -6.02
N PRO A 257 -27.66 -5.23 -5.43
CA PRO A 257 -28.03 -6.41 -4.65
C PRO A 257 -28.01 -7.65 -5.54
N ILE A 258 -27.41 -8.73 -5.03
CA ILE A 258 -27.42 -10.04 -5.69
C ILE A 258 -28.87 -10.52 -5.75
N ILE A 259 -29.30 -10.96 -6.93
CA ILE A 259 -30.64 -11.51 -7.12
C ILE A 259 -30.52 -13.03 -7.06
N PHE A 260 -30.90 -13.59 -5.91
CA PHE A 260 -31.06 -15.02 -5.73
C PHE A 260 -32.40 -15.49 -6.30
N THR A 261 -32.45 -16.71 -6.82
CA THR A 261 -33.70 -17.35 -7.25
C THR A 261 -34.54 -17.68 -6.00
N LYS A 262 -35.85 -17.94 -6.18
CA LYS A 262 -36.70 -18.38 -5.07
C LYS A 262 -36.20 -19.68 -4.42
N GLU A 263 -35.64 -20.57 -5.24
CA GLU A 263 -35.05 -21.84 -4.77
C GLU A 263 -33.81 -21.61 -3.92
N GLU A 264 -32.91 -20.73 -4.35
CA GLU A 264 -31.70 -20.36 -3.61
C GLU A 264 -32.04 -19.64 -2.29
N ILE A 265 -33.03 -18.74 -2.29
CA ILE A 265 -33.50 -18.07 -1.07
C ILE A 265 -34.04 -19.11 -0.08
N ASN A 266 -34.93 -20.01 -0.53
CA ASN A 266 -35.48 -21.06 0.32
C ASN A 266 -34.43 -22.06 0.82
N TYR A 267 -33.37 -22.29 0.03
CA TYR A 267 -32.21 -23.07 0.45
C TYR A 267 -31.45 -22.36 1.58
N LEU A 268 -31.17 -21.06 1.42
CA LEU A 268 -30.45 -20.26 2.42
C LEU A 268 -31.26 -20.09 3.71
N ASP A 269 -32.57 -19.86 3.62
CA ASP A 269 -33.47 -19.70 4.77
C ASP A 269 -33.54 -20.96 5.65
N LYS A 270 -33.26 -22.14 5.09
CA LYS A 270 -33.24 -23.43 5.81
C LYS A 270 -31.87 -23.78 6.40
N LYS A 271 -30.82 -22.98 6.13
CA LYS A 271 -29.46 -23.27 6.55
C LYS A 271 -29.08 -22.39 7.75
N ASP A 272 -28.77 -23.03 8.87
CA ASP A 272 -28.23 -22.33 10.04
C ASP A 272 -26.82 -21.79 9.79
N TYR A 273 -26.00 -22.56 9.08
CA TYR A 273 -24.63 -22.19 8.68
C TYR A 273 -24.16 -23.03 7.49
N ILE A 274 -23.11 -22.54 6.82
CA ILE A 274 -22.37 -23.26 5.78
C ILE A 274 -21.01 -23.65 6.35
N ARG A 275 -20.64 -24.94 6.29
CA ARG A 275 -19.37 -25.45 6.86
C ARG A 275 -18.21 -25.12 5.92
N LEU A 276 -17.26 -24.34 6.41
CA LEU A 276 -16.10 -23.82 5.67
C LEU A 276 -14.83 -24.53 6.14
N CYS A 277 -14.15 -25.22 5.22
CA CYS A 277 -12.78 -25.66 5.39
C CYS A 277 -11.83 -24.66 4.70
N VAL A 278 -10.62 -24.51 5.25
CA VAL A 278 -9.59 -23.56 4.80
C VAL A 278 -8.21 -24.25 4.77
N ASP A 279 -7.21 -23.63 4.19
CA ASP A 279 -5.81 -23.95 4.46
C ASP A 279 -5.38 -23.33 5.81
N PRO A 280 -4.97 -24.14 6.79
CA PRO A 280 -4.66 -23.63 8.12
C PRO A 280 -3.33 -22.89 8.22
N ASP A 281 -2.44 -22.94 7.20
CA ASP A 281 -1.07 -22.38 7.28
C ASP A 281 -0.56 -21.81 5.94
N TRP A 282 -1.30 -20.86 5.35
CA TRP A 282 -0.97 -20.27 4.04
C TRP A 282 -0.96 -18.74 4.01
N MET A 283 -0.35 -18.11 5.02
CA MET A 283 -0.23 -16.65 5.07
C MET A 283 0.56 -16.06 3.88
N PRO A 284 0.12 -14.92 3.32
CA PRO A 284 -0.96 -14.04 3.80
C PRO A 284 -2.34 -14.35 3.20
N TYR A 285 -2.51 -15.46 2.47
CA TYR A 285 -3.79 -15.82 1.86
C TYR A 285 -4.80 -16.22 2.92
N GLU A 286 -4.50 -17.25 3.70
CA GLU A 286 -5.27 -17.57 4.90
C GLU A 286 -4.47 -18.40 5.90
N LYS A 287 -4.94 -18.39 7.15
CA LYS A 287 -4.44 -19.18 8.26
C LYS A 287 -5.55 -19.37 9.28
N ILE A 288 -5.48 -20.45 10.05
CA ILE A 288 -6.22 -20.57 11.30
C ILE A 288 -5.33 -20.10 12.45
N GLU A 289 -5.74 -19.03 13.13
CA GLU A 289 -5.04 -18.49 14.30
C GLU A 289 -6.08 -18.19 15.39
N ASP A 290 -5.83 -18.65 16.62
CA ASP A 290 -6.75 -18.51 17.76
C ASP A 290 -8.20 -18.91 17.43
N HIS A 291 -8.37 -20.08 16.81
CA HIS A 291 -9.67 -20.62 16.36
C HIS A 291 -10.42 -19.71 15.36
N LYS A 292 -9.70 -18.82 14.67
CA LYS A 292 -10.26 -17.87 13.71
C LYS A 292 -9.58 -17.98 12.35
N HIS A 293 -10.40 -17.81 11.32
CA HIS A 293 -9.93 -17.66 9.96
C HIS A 293 -9.44 -16.21 9.73
N ILE A 294 -8.15 -16.06 9.44
CA ILE A 294 -7.49 -14.77 9.14
C ILE A 294 -6.80 -14.83 7.76
N GLY A 295 -6.55 -13.67 7.16
CA GLY A 295 -5.88 -13.53 5.87
C GLY A 295 -6.72 -12.84 4.78
N ILE A 296 -6.15 -12.73 3.58
CA ILE A 296 -6.80 -12.18 2.39
C ILE A 296 -8.12 -12.91 2.10
N VAL A 297 -8.08 -14.24 2.10
CA VAL A 297 -9.23 -15.09 1.79
C VAL A 297 -10.27 -15.03 2.91
N ALA A 298 -9.87 -14.89 4.17
CA ALA A 298 -10.80 -14.64 5.27
C ALA A 298 -11.63 -13.36 5.06
N ASP A 299 -11.01 -12.29 4.55
CA ASP A 299 -11.72 -11.06 4.25
C ASP A 299 -12.67 -11.19 3.04
N TYR A 300 -12.32 -12.01 2.03
CA TYR A 300 -13.28 -12.39 0.98
C TYR A 300 -14.47 -13.18 1.55
N MET A 301 -14.20 -14.17 2.40
CA MET A 301 -15.25 -14.99 3.02
C MET A 301 -16.21 -14.15 3.87
N LYS A 302 -15.72 -13.12 4.56
CA LYS A 302 -16.58 -12.16 5.29
C LYS A 302 -17.49 -11.36 4.35
N GLU A 303 -16.97 -10.92 3.21
CA GLU A 303 -17.81 -10.23 2.20
C GLU A 303 -18.83 -11.19 1.58
N PHE A 304 -18.46 -12.47 1.39
CA PHE A 304 -19.37 -13.50 0.91
C PHE A 304 -20.47 -13.78 1.93
N GLU A 305 -20.12 -14.00 3.20
CA GLU A 305 -21.06 -14.17 4.31
C GLU A 305 -22.08 -13.03 4.37
N LYS A 306 -21.60 -11.78 4.30
CA LYS A 306 -22.45 -10.58 4.32
C LYS A 306 -23.44 -10.53 3.15
N LYS A 307 -23.03 -10.99 1.98
CA LYS A 307 -23.83 -11.00 0.74
C LYS A 307 -24.82 -12.16 0.69
N ILE A 308 -24.48 -13.30 1.29
CA ILE A 308 -25.33 -14.49 1.36
C ILE A 308 -26.36 -14.38 2.49
N GLY A 309 -25.99 -13.78 3.62
CA GLY A 309 -26.83 -13.66 4.80
C GLY A 309 -26.85 -14.90 5.71
N VAL A 310 -26.05 -15.93 5.39
CA VAL A 310 -25.89 -17.15 6.19
C VAL A 310 -24.46 -17.23 6.71
N LYS A 311 -24.28 -17.58 8.00
CA LYS A 311 -22.97 -17.65 8.65
C LYS A 311 -22.08 -18.75 8.05
N LEU A 312 -20.80 -18.44 7.87
CA LEU A 312 -19.78 -19.43 7.49
C LEU A 312 -19.12 -19.98 8.77
N LYS A 313 -19.35 -21.25 9.06
CA LYS A 313 -18.79 -21.93 10.23
C LYS A 313 -17.46 -22.58 9.86
N LEU A 314 -16.36 -22.05 10.41
CA LEU A 314 -15.03 -22.65 10.26
C LEU A 314 -15.01 -24.06 10.87
N ILE A 315 -14.53 -25.03 10.07
CA ILE A 315 -14.17 -26.37 10.52
C ILE A 315 -12.64 -26.43 10.54
N GLU A 316 -12.07 -26.58 11.73
CA GLU A 316 -10.62 -26.58 11.90
C GLU A 316 -10.00 -27.87 11.38
N THR A 317 -8.86 -27.72 10.71
CA THR A 317 -8.06 -28.80 10.16
C THR A 317 -6.60 -28.57 10.50
N LYS A 318 -5.81 -29.64 10.59
CA LYS A 318 -4.39 -29.59 10.95
C LYS A 318 -3.50 -29.11 9.80
N ASP A 319 -3.86 -29.46 8.57
CA ASP A 319 -3.11 -29.18 7.35
C ASP A 319 -4.06 -29.18 6.14
N TRP A 320 -3.55 -28.72 5.00
CA TRP A 320 -4.30 -28.68 3.74
C TRP A 320 -4.81 -30.06 3.28
N SER A 321 -4.10 -31.14 3.60
CA SER A 321 -4.50 -32.49 3.19
C SER A 321 -5.76 -32.94 3.92
N GLU A 322 -5.88 -32.58 5.20
CA GLU A 322 -7.08 -32.84 5.99
C GLU A 322 -8.28 -32.02 5.52
N SER A 323 -8.08 -30.76 5.11
CA SER A 323 -9.13 -29.94 4.48
C SER A 323 -9.69 -30.59 3.21
N LEU A 324 -8.82 -31.15 2.36
CA LEU A 324 -9.24 -31.89 1.17
C LEU A 324 -9.98 -33.19 1.53
N GLU A 325 -9.56 -33.89 2.57
CA GLU A 325 -10.23 -35.11 3.03
C GLU A 325 -11.61 -34.82 3.62
N TYR A 326 -11.75 -33.72 4.36
CA TYR A 326 -13.02 -33.26 4.90
C TYR A 326 -14.00 -32.84 3.79
N MET A 327 -13.46 -32.33 2.68
CA MET A 327 -14.25 -32.08 1.48
C MET A 327 -14.77 -33.37 0.86
N LYS A 328 -13.92 -34.39 0.68
CA LYS A 328 -14.31 -35.71 0.14
C LYS A 328 -15.34 -36.43 1.01
N THR A 329 -15.15 -36.37 2.33
CA THR A 329 -16.03 -36.99 3.32
C THR A 329 -17.24 -36.13 3.67
N LYS A 330 -17.43 -34.98 2.98
CA LYS A 330 -18.57 -34.06 3.15
C LYS A 330 -18.73 -33.50 4.57
N GLN A 331 -17.63 -33.43 5.31
CA GLN A 331 -17.53 -32.74 6.60
C GLN A 331 -17.57 -31.21 6.42
N CYS A 332 -17.11 -30.73 5.26
CA CYS A 332 -17.24 -29.35 4.83
C CYS A 332 -18.21 -29.23 3.65
N ASP A 333 -18.93 -28.10 3.58
CA ASP A 333 -19.80 -27.77 2.45
C ASP A 333 -19.01 -27.03 1.37
N ILE A 334 -18.05 -26.21 1.79
CA ILE A 334 -17.17 -25.44 0.90
C ILE A 334 -15.70 -25.48 1.36
N LEU A 335 -14.80 -25.34 0.40
CA LEU A 335 -13.40 -24.93 0.57
C LEU A 335 -13.25 -23.47 0.15
N SER A 336 -12.60 -22.67 1.00
CA SER A 336 -12.38 -21.24 0.79
C SER A 336 -11.76 -20.93 -0.56
N PHE A 337 -10.58 -21.49 -0.83
CA PHE A 337 -9.83 -21.31 -2.05
C PHE A 337 -9.23 -22.65 -2.50
N VAL A 338 -9.50 -23.05 -3.74
CA VAL A 338 -9.01 -24.32 -4.29
C VAL A 338 -8.92 -24.20 -5.81
N MET A 339 -7.90 -24.83 -6.40
CA MET A 339 -7.75 -24.87 -7.85
C MET A 339 -8.53 -26.05 -8.44
N ASN A 340 -9.23 -25.77 -9.55
CA ASN A 340 -9.91 -26.76 -10.38
C ASN A 340 -8.89 -27.61 -11.15
N ILE A 341 -8.81 -28.89 -10.80
CA ILE A 341 -8.03 -29.92 -11.50
C ILE A 341 -8.87 -31.20 -11.64
N GLU A 342 -8.57 -31.99 -12.66
CA GLU A 342 -9.31 -33.21 -13.02
C GLU A 342 -9.46 -34.17 -11.83
N SER A 343 -8.41 -34.38 -11.04
CA SER A 343 -8.42 -35.28 -9.87
C SER A 343 -9.37 -34.83 -8.75
N ARG A 344 -9.85 -33.57 -8.77
CA ARG A 344 -10.76 -33.01 -7.75
C ARG A 344 -12.20 -32.89 -8.21
N GLN A 345 -12.45 -32.88 -9.52
CA GLN A 345 -13.79 -32.74 -10.10
C GLN A 345 -14.73 -33.90 -9.76
N SER A 346 -14.20 -35.03 -9.31
CA SER A 346 -14.99 -36.22 -8.93
C SER A 346 -15.71 -36.09 -7.58
N TYR A 347 -15.40 -35.08 -6.76
CA TYR A 347 -16.01 -34.90 -5.43
C TYR A 347 -16.27 -33.43 -5.04
N MET A 348 -15.92 -32.47 -5.90
CA MET A 348 -16.27 -31.07 -5.72
C MET A 348 -16.45 -30.34 -7.06
N ASN A 349 -17.33 -29.36 -7.07
CA ASN A 349 -17.51 -28.36 -8.12
C ASN A 349 -16.77 -27.06 -7.76
N PHE A 350 -16.54 -26.20 -8.76
CA PHE A 350 -15.75 -24.98 -8.60
C PHE A 350 -16.48 -23.78 -9.17
N THR A 351 -16.38 -22.64 -8.48
CA THR A 351 -16.76 -21.35 -9.06
C THR A 351 -15.73 -20.87 -10.08
N GLU A 352 -16.03 -19.76 -10.76
CA GLU A 352 -15.00 -18.94 -11.40
C GLU A 352 -13.92 -18.51 -10.37
N PRO A 353 -12.64 -18.39 -10.80
CA PRO A 353 -11.56 -18.04 -9.90
C PRO A 353 -11.67 -16.59 -9.44
N TYR A 354 -11.50 -16.37 -8.14
CA TYR A 354 -11.60 -15.03 -7.53
C TYR A 354 -10.26 -14.51 -7.00
N VAL A 355 -9.29 -15.41 -6.77
CA VAL A 355 -7.89 -15.07 -6.45
C VAL A 355 -6.98 -15.65 -7.52
N THR A 356 -5.95 -14.88 -7.90
CA THR A 356 -4.91 -15.34 -8.82
C THR A 356 -3.52 -15.10 -8.21
N ALA A 357 -2.68 -16.14 -8.15
CA ALA A 357 -1.34 -16.03 -7.57
C ALA A 357 -0.24 -16.48 -8.55
N PRO A 358 0.76 -15.64 -8.86
CA PRO A 358 1.86 -16.05 -9.74
C PRO A 358 2.79 -17.04 -9.03
N LEU A 359 3.26 -18.04 -9.78
CA LEU A 359 4.19 -19.05 -9.29
C LEU A 359 5.64 -18.53 -9.36
N VAL A 360 6.43 -18.82 -8.33
CA VAL A 360 7.83 -18.43 -8.20
C VAL A 360 8.70 -19.57 -7.68
N LEU A 361 10.00 -19.47 -7.94
CA LEU A 361 11.04 -20.33 -7.38
C LEU A 361 11.86 -19.54 -6.36
N VAL A 362 12.03 -20.11 -5.18
CA VAL A 362 12.90 -19.58 -4.12
C VAL A 362 14.14 -20.44 -3.99
N THR A 363 15.32 -19.81 -3.96
CA THR A 363 16.62 -20.49 -3.76
C THR A 363 17.48 -19.73 -2.76
N LYS A 364 18.66 -20.26 -2.46
CA LYS A 364 19.74 -19.48 -1.84
C LYS A 364 20.13 -18.27 -2.69
N ARG A 365 20.80 -17.31 -2.05
CA ARG A 365 21.36 -16.12 -2.72
C ARG A 365 22.41 -16.48 -3.77
N ASN A 366 22.58 -15.59 -4.75
CA ASN A 366 23.56 -15.70 -5.84
C ASN A 366 23.30 -16.86 -6.82
N VAL A 367 22.10 -17.42 -6.83
CA VAL A 367 21.66 -18.33 -7.90
C VAL A 367 21.14 -17.50 -9.07
N SER A 368 21.60 -17.81 -10.28
CA SER A 368 21.13 -17.14 -11.50
C SER A 368 19.62 -17.31 -11.68
N PHE A 369 19.00 -16.33 -12.35
CA PHE A 369 17.58 -16.38 -12.65
C PHE A 369 17.24 -17.60 -13.54
N VAL A 370 16.23 -18.36 -13.14
CA VAL A 370 15.70 -19.55 -13.80
C VAL A 370 14.40 -19.18 -14.50
N SER A 371 14.39 -19.23 -15.83
CA SER A 371 13.24 -18.87 -16.65
C SER A 371 12.23 -20.02 -16.83
N ASP A 372 12.66 -21.28 -16.80
CA ASP A 372 11.79 -22.46 -16.94
C ASP A 372 12.19 -23.54 -15.92
N LEU A 373 11.20 -24.24 -15.37
CA LEU A 373 11.41 -25.37 -14.47
C LEU A 373 12.16 -26.54 -15.15
N LYS A 374 12.14 -26.63 -16.49
CA LYS A 374 12.92 -27.65 -17.24
C LYS A 374 14.41 -27.59 -16.97
N ASP A 375 14.94 -26.40 -16.67
CA ASP A 375 16.36 -26.17 -16.44
C ASP A 375 16.83 -26.79 -15.10
N LEU A 376 15.88 -27.28 -14.28
CA LEU A 376 16.13 -27.85 -12.96
C LEU A 376 16.13 -29.38 -12.94
N LYS A 377 16.21 -30.05 -14.11
CA LYS A 377 16.14 -31.52 -14.24
C LYS A 377 17.06 -32.30 -13.28
N ASP A 378 18.24 -31.76 -12.96
CA ASP A 378 19.24 -32.38 -12.09
C ASP A 378 19.24 -31.81 -10.66
N LYS A 379 18.17 -31.09 -10.27
CA LYS A 379 18.07 -30.39 -9.00
C LYS A 379 16.85 -30.86 -8.21
N LYS A 380 17.05 -31.07 -6.91
CA LYS A 380 15.95 -31.35 -5.97
C LYS A 380 15.18 -30.09 -5.68
N ILE A 381 13.90 -30.04 -6.07
CA ILE A 381 13.01 -28.95 -5.72
C ILE A 381 11.94 -29.44 -4.75
N SER A 382 11.41 -28.54 -3.92
CA SER A 382 10.30 -28.84 -3.03
C SER A 382 9.01 -28.16 -3.43
N ILE A 383 7.91 -28.86 -3.20
CA ILE A 383 6.54 -28.38 -3.45
C ILE A 383 5.68 -28.91 -2.29
N GLN A 384 4.71 -28.12 -1.84
CA GLN A 384 3.78 -28.60 -0.82
C GLN A 384 2.96 -29.78 -1.34
N LYS A 385 2.77 -30.78 -0.47
CA LYS A 385 2.01 -31.98 -0.79
C LYS A 385 0.53 -31.66 -1.04
N ASN A 386 -0.12 -32.36 -1.96
CA ASN A 386 -1.56 -32.24 -2.26
C ASN A 386 -2.03 -30.87 -2.79
N PHE A 387 -1.09 -29.96 -3.10
CA PHE A 387 -1.38 -28.76 -3.86
C PHE A 387 -1.51 -29.07 -5.35
N ALA A 388 -2.40 -28.35 -6.05
CA ALA A 388 -2.70 -28.62 -7.46
C ALA A 388 -1.45 -28.56 -8.36
N TYR A 389 -0.53 -27.64 -8.05
CA TYR A 389 0.71 -27.50 -8.82
C TYR A 389 1.69 -28.65 -8.62
N ASN A 390 1.60 -29.41 -7.53
CA ASN A 390 2.41 -30.60 -7.37
C ASN A 390 2.03 -31.63 -8.46
N GLU A 391 0.73 -31.85 -8.68
CA GLU A 391 0.22 -32.71 -9.75
C GLU A 391 0.55 -32.16 -11.16
N ILE A 392 0.29 -30.87 -11.38
CA ILE A 392 0.53 -30.23 -12.69
C ILE A 392 2.03 -30.27 -13.07
N ILE A 393 2.92 -29.97 -12.13
CA ILE A 393 4.37 -29.96 -12.37
C ILE A 393 4.87 -31.39 -12.59
N ARG A 394 4.43 -32.38 -11.80
CA ARG A 394 4.78 -33.80 -12.02
C ARG A 394 4.33 -34.29 -13.40
N ARG A 395 3.15 -33.86 -13.87
CA ARG A 395 2.65 -34.22 -15.20
C ARG A 395 3.43 -33.52 -16.33
N LYS A 396 3.72 -32.22 -16.19
CA LYS A 396 4.41 -31.42 -17.22
C LYS A 396 5.92 -31.70 -17.28
N TYR A 397 6.51 -32.08 -16.15
CA TYR A 397 7.95 -32.26 -15.96
C TYR A 397 8.24 -33.57 -15.20
N PRO A 398 7.99 -34.73 -15.81
CA PRO A 398 8.07 -36.04 -15.14
C PRO A 398 9.48 -36.39 -14.64
N ASN A 399 10.50 -35.74 -15.20
CA ASN A 399 11.91 -35.98 -14.86
C ASN A 399 12.43 -35.08 -13.72
N LEU A 400 11.62 -34.18 -13.16
CA LEU A 400 12.03 -33.34 -12.02
C LEU A 400 12.01 -34.13 -10.71
N GLU A 401 13.09 -34.03 -9.93
CA GLU A 401 13.14 -34.58 -8.58
C GLU A 401 12.39 -33.66 -7.59
N ILE A 402 11.12 -33.98 -7.33
CA ILE A 402 10.24 -33.19 -6.46
C ILE A 402 10.11 -33.84 -5.07
N VAL A 403 10.52 -33.09 -4.05
CA VAL A 403 10.40 -33.42 -2.62
C VAL A 403 9.11 -32.81 -2.08
N ASP A 404 8.20 -33.65 -1.58
CA ASP A 404 6.98 -33.18 -0.94
C ASP A 404 7.29 -32.63 0.46
N VAL A 405 6.72 -31.47 0.79
CA VAL A 405 6.76 -30.86 2.13
C VAL A 405 5.35 -30.63 2.65
N ALA A 406 5.16 -30.70 3.97
CA ALA A 406 3.84 -30.46 4.56
C ALA A 406 3.52 -28.97 4.63
N HIS A 407 4.51 -28.14 4.98
CA HIS A 407 4.37 -26.71 5.20
C HIS A 407 5.39 -25.91 4.39
N LEU A 408 5.07 -24.65 4.04
CA LEU A 408 6.00 -23.77 3.30
C LEU A 408 7.34 -23.60 4.03
N ARG A 409 7.26 -23.33 5.34
CA ARG A 409 8.43 -23.04 6.17
C ARG A 409 9.40 -24.21 6.23
N GLU A 410 8.88 -25.44 6.21
CA GLU A 410 9.69 -26.66 6.15
C GLU A 410 10.56 -26.66 4.88
N GLY A 411 9.95 -26.42 3.72
CA GLY A 411 10.66 -26.37 2.45
C GLY A 411 11.64 -25.21 2.36
N LEU A 412 11.26 -24.01 2.82
CA LEU A 412 12.19 -22.86 2.87
C LEU A 412 13.40 -23.13 3.78
N LYS A 413 13.23 -23.77 4.94
CA LYS A 413 14.35 -24.18 5.82
C LYS A 413 15.27 -25.19 5.15
N LYS A 414 14.72 -26.16 4.40
CA LYS A 414 15.52 -27.12 3.62
C LYS A 414 16.34 -26.41 2.53
N VAL A 415 15.77 -25.40 1.86
CA VAL A 415 16.51 -24.56 0.88
C VAL A 415 17.64 -23.79 1.58
N GLU A 416 17.35 -23.15 2.72
CA GLU A 416 18.34 -22.37 3.47
C GLU A 416 19.52 -23.23 3.93
N ARG A 417 19.26 -24.44 4.42
CA ARG A 417 20.28 -25.43 4.78
C ARG A 417 21.02 -25.99 3.57
N GLY A 418 20.42 -25.94 2.38
CA GLY A 418 20.98 -26.49 1.14
C GLY A 418 20.75 -27.98 0.96
N GLU A 419 19.77 -28.54 1.69
CA GLU A 419 19.32 -29.92 1.51
C GLU A 419 18.59 -30.10 0.16
N ILE A 420 17.98 -29.02 -0.34
CA ILE A 420 17.30 -28.94 -1.63
C ILE A 420 17.69 -27.65 -2.34
N PHE A 421 17.60 -27.65 -3.67
CA PHE A 421 17.99 -26.53 -4.51
C PHE A 421 17.03 -25.36 -4.40
N GLY A 422 15.71 -25.62 -4.42
CA GLY A 422 14.71 -24.56 -4.36
C GLY A 422 13.32 -25.03 -3.93
N GLN A 423 12.48 -24.07 -3.57
CA GLN A 423 11.06 -24.26 -3.22
C GLN A 423 10.20 -23.54 -4.24
N VAL A 424 9.25 -24.24 -4.84
CA VAL A 424 8.26 -23.66 -5.77
C VAL A 424 6.99 -23.32 -4.98
N THR A 425 6.53 -22.08 -5.08
CA THR A 425 5.36 -21.57 -4.33
C THR A 425 4.84 -20.26 -4.94
N THR A 426 4.00 -19.51 -4.24
CA THR A 426 3.43 -18.23 -4.70
C THR A 426 4.25 -17.03 -4.23
N HIS A 427 4.25 -15.95 -5.02
CA HIS A 427 4.99 -14.74 -4.70
C HIS A 427 4.62 -14.12 -3.33
N LEU A 428 3.32 -14.06 -2.98
CA LEU A 428 2.88 -13.41 -1.74
C LEU A 428 3.22 -14.22 -0.48
N ASN A 429 3.12 -15.56 -0.54
CA ASN A 429 3.54 -16.41 0.58
C ASN A 429 5.03 -16.21 0.89
N VAL A 430 5.87 -16.11 -0.15
CA VAL A 430 7.31 -15.88 0.01
C VAL A 430 7.59 -14.50 0.57
N ALA A 431 6.93 -13.47 0.03
CA ALA A 431 7.09 -12.10 0.51
C ALA A 431 6.76 -11.98 2.00
N TYR A 432 5.70 -12.66 2.46
CA TYR A 432 5.34 -12.72 3.89
C TYR A 432 6.37 -13.50 4.72
N ALA A 433 6.77 -14.69 4.26
CA ALA A 433 7.78 -15.49 4.98
C ALA A 433 9.15 -14.79 5.09
N PHE A 434 9.54 -14.02 4.09
CA PHE A 434 10.78 -13.23 4.08
C PHE A 434 10.77 -12.09 5.10
N GLN A 435 9.59 -11.54 5.42
CA GLN A 435 9.47 -10.51 6.46
C GLN A 435 9.63 -11.09 7.86
N GLU A 436 9.19 -12.32 8.11
CA GLU A 436 9.23 -12.93 9.43
C GLU A 436 10.55 -13.64 9.76
N GLU A 437 11.02 -14.55 8.89
CA GLU A 437 12.02 -15.56 9.30
C GLU A 437 13.24 -15.65 8.36
N PHE A 438 13.11 -15.28 7.08
CA PHE A 438 14.15 -15.51 6.05
C PHE A 438 14.79 -14.23 5.48
N TYR A 439 14.76 -13.13 6.23
CA TYR A 439 15.26 -11.83 5.76
C TYR A 439 16.76 -11.91 5.42
N GLY A 440 17.07 -11.82 4.12
CA GLY A 440 18.44 -11.75 3.62
C GLY A 440 19.18 -13.09 3.46
N SER A 441 18.55 -14.24 3.70
CA SER A 441 19.14 -15.58 3.49
C SER A 441 18.73 -16.25 2.16
N LEU A 442 17.49 -16.00 1.72
CA LEU A 442 16.91 -16.57 0.49
C LEU A 442 16.60 -15.47 -0.55
N GLN A 443 16.39 -15.86 -1.80
CA GLN A 443 15.96 -14.96 -2.88
C GLN A 443 14.94 -15.63 -3.80
N ILE A 444 14.09 -14.82 -4.44
CA ILE A 444 13.28 -15.27 -5.59
C ILE A 444 14.18 -15.30 -6.81
N SER A 445 14.37 -16.47 -7.38
CA SER A 445 15.29 -16.76 -8.49
C SER A 445 14.56 -17.28 -9.73
N GLY A 446 13.24 -17.33 -9.73
CA GLY A 446 12.43 -17.62 -10.92
C GLY A 446 11.01 -17.13 -10.74
N LYS A 447 10.41 -16.69 -11.85
CA LYS A 447 8.98 -16.36 -11.94
C LYS A 447 8.45 -17.02 -13.21
N PHE A 448 7.42 -17.83 -13.06
CA PHE A 448 6.86 -18.60 -14.16
C PHE A 448 5.56 -17.95 -14.66
N ASP A 449 5.23 -18.19 -15.92
CA ASP A 449 4.01 -17.64 -16.54
C ASP A 449 2.74 -18.25 -15.96
N GLU A 450 2.85 -19.45 -15.39
CA GLU A 450 1.77 -20.16 -14.73
C GLU A 450 1.24 -19.40 -13.50
N ARG A 451 -0.08 -19.32 -13.40
CA ARG A 451 -0.79 -18.65 -12.31
C ARG A 451 -1.81 -19.55 -11.65
N TRP A 452 -1.81 -19.53 -10.33
CA TRP A 452 -2.78 -20.23 -9.53
C TRP A 452 -4.11 -19.53 -9.62
N HIS A 453 -5.05 -20.12 -10.37
CA HIS A 453 -6.45 -19.70 -10.40
C HIS A 453 -7.20 -20.42 -9.27
N LEU A 454 -7.58 -19.65 -8.26
CA LEU A 454 -8.18 -20.16 -7.03
C LEU A 454 -9.67 -19.80 -6.98
N SER A 455 -10.52 -20.82 -6.85
CA SER A 455 -11.98 -20.75 -6.81
C SER A 455 -12.51 -21.16 -5.45
N VAL A 456 -13.79 -20.89 -5.19
CA VAL A 456 -14.48 -21.56 -4.08
C VAL A 456 -14.77 -22.99 -4.54
N GLY A 457 -14.40 -23.97 -3.72
CA GLY A 457 -14.74 -25.37 -3.94
C GLY A 457 -16.04 -25.68 -3.22
N VAL A 458 -17.01 -26.30 -3.89
CA VAL A 458 -18.31 -26.65 -3.33
C VAL A 458 -18.54 -28.14 -3.54
N ARG A 459 -19.17 -28.82 -2.58
CA ARG A 459 -19.47 -30.26 -2.66
C ARG A 459 -20.22 -30.57 -3.95
N ASP A 460 -19.86 -31.68 -4.58
CA ASP A 460 -20.34 -32.07 -5.91
C ASP A 460 -21.86 -32.29 -5.97
N ASP A 461 -22.46 -32.69 -4.85
CA ASP A 461 -23.88 -32.98 -4.68
C ASP A 461 -24.73 -31.77 -4.23
N ASP A 462 -24.18 -30.55 -4.22
CA ASP A 462 -24.92 -29.32 -3.88
C ASP A 462 -24.79 -28.23 -4.98
N PRO A 463 -25.48 -28.41 -6.13
CA PRO A 463 -25.43 -27.46 -7.23
C PRO A 463 -26.11 -26.11 -6.90
N ILE A 464 -27.04 -26.09 -5.93
CA ILE A 464 -27.69 -24.84 -5.49
C ILE A 464 -26.66 -23.98 -4.76
N LEU A 465 -25.90 -24.57 -3.83
CA LEU A 465 -24.83 -23.86 -3.14
C LEU A 465 -23.75 -23.35 -4.09
N LEU A 466 -23.40 -24.13 -5.12
CA LEU A 466 -22.48 -23.70 -6.17
C LEU A 466 -22.99 -22.44 -6.89
N ASN A 467 -24.24 -22.44 -7.33
CA ASN A 467 -24.84 -21.29 -8.02
C ASN A 467 -24.87 -20.03 -7.14
N ILE A 468 -25.11 -20.19 -5.83
CA ILE A 468 -25.06 -19.10 -4.86
C ILE A 468 -23.66 -18.51 -4.79
N PHE A 469 -22.63 -19.34 -4.59
CA PHE A 469 -21.24 -18.86 -4.51
C PHE A 469 -20.74 -18.28 -5.84
N GLU A 470 -21.16 -18.84 -6.98
CA GLU A 470 -20.86 -18.29 -8.31
C GLU A 470 -21.38 -16.84 -8.45
N LYS A 471 -22.63 -16.59 -8.05
CA LYS A 471 -23.20 -15.23 -8.06
C LYS A 471 -22.46 -14.29 -7.11
N VAL A 472 -22.08 -14.76 -5.94
CA VAL A 472 -21.40 -13.97 -4.92
C VAL A 472 -19.98 -13.60 -5.38
N VAL A 473 -19.22 -14.56 -5.90
CA VAL A 473 -17.88 -14.36 -6.47
C VAL A 473 -17.91 -13.33 -7.61
N ASN A 474 -18.89 -13.45 -8.50
CA ASN A 474 -19.07 -12.52 -9.63
C ASN A 474 -19.50 -11.11 -9.19
N SER A 475 -20.08 -10.98 -7.99
CA SER A 475 -20.53 -9.68 -7.47
C SER A 475 -19.42 -8.81 -6.85
N ILE A 476 -18.22 -9.35 -6.60
CA ILE A 476 -17.13 -8.58 -5.97
C ILE A 476 -16.41 -7.70 -7.00
N SER A 477 -16.45 -6.37 -6.82
CA SER A 477 -15.73 -5.41 -7.68
C SER A 477 -14.23 -5.64 -7.70
N LYS A 478 -13.61 -5.23 -8.81
CA LYS A 478 -12.15 -5.05 -8.90
C LYS A 478 -11.62 -4.14 -7.79
N GLU A 479 -12.34 -3.08 -7.41
CA GLU A 479 -11.95 -2.20 -6.31
C GLU A 479 -11.98 -2.92 -4.95
N THR A 480 -13.03 -3.68 -4.65
CA THR A 480 -13.10 -4.47 -3.41
C THR A 480 -11.98 -5.52 -3.38
N ARG A 481 -11.76 -6.23 -4.50
CA ARG A 481 -10.64 -7.16 -4.65
C ARG A 481 -9.30 -6.49 -4.35
N GLN A 482 -9.07 -5.32 -4.94
CA GLN A 482 -7.86 -4.54 -4.73
C GLN A 482 -7.73 -4.05 -3.29
N LYS A 483 -8.81 -3.57 -2.67
CA LYS A 483 -8.83 -3.09 -1.29
C LYS A 483 -8.46 -4.21 -0.30
N ILE A 484 -9.04 -5.40 -0.49
CA ILE A 484 -8.71 -6.58 0.33
C ILE A 484 -7.23 -6.93 0.16
N ILE A 485 -6.74 -7.04 -1.07
CA ILE A 485 -5.32 -7.39 -1.32
C ILE A 485 -4.38 -6.32 -0.74
N THR A 486 -4.63 -5.04 -1.00
CA THR A 486 -3.80 -3.94 -0.51
C THR A 486 -3.75 -3.89 1.01
N LYS A 487 -4.84 -4.21 1.72
CA LYS A 487 -4.86 -4.27 3.19
C LYS A 487 -3.80 -5.22 3.77
N TRP A 488 -3.56 -6.35 3.10
CA TRP A 488 -2.61 -7.37 3.54
C TRP A 488 -1.21 -7.22 2.94
N VAL A 489 -1.10 -6.59 1.77
CA VAL A 489 0.19 -6.39 1.06
C VAL A 489 0.88 -5.07 1.45
N THR A 490 0.15 -4.11 2.05
CA THR A 490 0.75 -2.87 2.56
C THR A 490 1.63 -3.19 3.76
N ILE A 491 2.91 -2.82 3.68
CA ILE A 491 3.89 -2.99 4.76
C ILE A 491 3.38 -2.27 6.02
N LYS A 492 2.84 -3.02 6.97
CA LYS A 492 2.54 -2.52 8.31
C LYS A 492 3.73 -2.81 9.20
N TYR A 493 4.50 -1.77 9.51
CA TYR A 493 5.46 -1.82 10.61
C TYR A 493 4.70 -1.78 11.94
N GLU A 494 4.11 -2.90 12.35
CA GLU A 494 3.62 -3.06 13.72
C GLU A 494 4.77 -3.62 14.57
N LYS A 495 5.54 -2.72 15.21
CA LYS A 495 6.42 -3.12 16.31
C LYS A 495 5.54 -3.50 17.50
N SER A 496 5.24 -4.79 17.66
CA SER A 496 4.73 -5.31 18.93
C SER A 496 5.86 -5.21 19.97
N ILE A 497 5.74 -4.26 20.88
CA ILE A 497 6.67 -4.16 22.02
C ILE A 497 6.34 -5.32 22.96
N ASP A 498 7.29 -6.23 23.17
CA ASP A 498 7.15 -7.29 24.16
C ASP A 498 7.17 -6.69 25.57
N TYR A 499 5.98 -6.46 26.12
CA TYR A 499 5.79 -5.90 27.45
C TYR A 499 6.35 -6.80 28.57
N LYS A 500 6.63 -8.08 28.31
CA LYS A 500 7.19 -8.99 29.32
C LYS A 500 8.63 -8.62 29.68
N LEU A 501 9.45 -8.30 28.67
CA LEU A 501 10.81 -7.81 28.89
C LEU A 501 10.80 -6.45 29.60
N PHE A 502 9.89 -5.56 29.19
CA PHE A 502 9.71 -4.25 29.82
C PHE A 502 9.42 -4.38 31.32
N TRP A 503 8.42 -5.17 31.71
CA TRP A 503 8.10 -5.39 33.12
C TRP A 503 9.20 -6.13 33.90
N SER A 504 9.95 -7.01 33.23
CA SER A 504 11.11 -7.68 33.83
C SER A 504 12.24 -6.69 34.16
N VAL A 505 12.52 -5.74 33.26
CA VAL A 505 13.51 -4.68 33.48
C VAL A 505 13.04 -3.72 34.58
N VAL A 506 11.76 -3.31 34.55
CA VAL A 506 11.18 -2.45 35.61
C VAL A 506 11.26 -3.14 36.97
N GLY A 507 10.91 -4.42 37.06
CA GLY A 507 11.02 -5.20 38.29
C GLY A 507 12.47 -5.32 38.80
N PHE A 508 13.43 -5.54 37.89
CA PHE A 508 14.85 -5.58 38.24
C PHE A 508 15.37 -4.23 38.75
N LEU A 509 14.98 -3.12 38.10
CA LEU A 509 15.32 -1.77 38.56
C LEU A 509 14.71 -1.44 39.92
N PHE A 510 13.47 -1.87 40.16
CA PHE A 510 12.81 -1.71 41.46
C PHE A 510 13.51 -2.50 42.56
N PHE A 511 13.95 -3.74 42.26
CA PHE A 511 14.74 -4.55 43.19
C PHE A 511 16.11 -3.90 43.50
N ILE A 512 16.80 -3.36 42.49
CA ILE A 512 18.03 -2.58 42.71
C ILE A 512 17.76 -1.36 43.59
N LEU A 513 16.67 -0.63 43.35
CA LEU A 513 16.27 0.53 44.16
C LEU A 513 16.06 0.13 45.63
N LEU A 514 15.42 -1.01 45.89
CA LEU A 514 15.24 -1.53 47.25
C LEU A 514 16.58 -1.88 47.91
N ILE A 515 17.53 -2.47 47.17
CA ILE A 515 18.89 -2.75 47.68
C ILE A 515 19.62 -1.43 48.00
N ILE A 516 19.53 -0.44 47.13
CA ILE A 516 20.13 0.89 47.37
C ILE A 516 19.52 1.53 48.61
N LEU A 517 18.19 1.48 48.76
CA LEU A 517 17.51 2.03 49.92
C LEU A 517 17.89 1.30 51.21
N TYR A 518 17.98 -0.04 51.16
CA TYR A 518 18.40 -0.86 52.28
C TYR A 518 19.84 -0.56 52.71
N THR A 519 20.77 -0.49 51.74
CA THR A 519 22.18 -0.16 52.00
C THR A 519 22.33 1.28 52.51
N TYR A 520 21.55 2.23 52.00
CA TYR A 520 21.49 3.59 52.52
C TYR A 520 21.05 3.65 53.99
N ILE A 521 20.00 2.90 54.35
CA ILE A 521 19.52 2.81 55.74
C ILE A 521 20.59 2.19 56.65
N LEU A 522 21.26 1.13 56.20
CA LEU A 522 22.36 0.51 56.95
C LEU A 522 23.54 1.47 57.13
N GLN A 523 23.94 2.18 56.07
CA GLN A 523 25.01 3.19 56.15
C GLN A 523 24.66 4.30 57.14
N ARG A 524 23.42 4.82 57.11
CA ARG A 524 22.93 5.80 58.09
C ARG A 524 23.06 5.30 59.53
N ARG A 525 22.70 4.03 59.79
CA ARG A 525 22.85 3.41 61.11
C ARG A 525 24.32 3.28 61.51
N TYR A 526 25.18 2.91 60.57
CA TYR A 526 26.62 2.75 60.81
C TYR A 526 27.31 4.10 61.08
N ILE A 527 26.95 5.13 60.32
CA ILE A 527 27.43 6.50 60.51
C ILE A 527 27.05 7.00 61.89
N ARG A 528 25.80 6.81 62.34
CA ARG A 528 25.39 7.19 63.71
C ARG A 528 26.26 6.50 64.78
N LYS A 529 26.45 5.18 64.66
CA LYS A 529 27.34 4.43 65.58
C LYS A 529 28.78 4.96 65.56
N LEU A 530 29.28 5.32 64.37
CA LEU A 530 30.61 5.93 64.20
C LEU A 530 30.69 7.32 64.85
N THR A 531 29.65 8.15 64.71
CA THR A 531 29.59 9.46 65.34
C THR A 531 29.55 9.33 66.86
N ASP A 532 28.74 8.42 67.40
CA ASP A 532 28.66 8.16 68.84
C ASP A 532 30.00 7.62 69.37
N ALA A 533 30.62 6.69 68.65
CA ALA A 533 31.95 6.17 68.98
C ALA A 533 33.01 7.28 68.90
N LYS A 534 32.91 8.19 67.93
CA LYS A 534 33.82 9.34 67.79
C LYS A 534 33.69 10.31 68.95
N VAL A 535 32.46 10.67 69.36
CA VAL A 535 32.21 11.51 70.55
C VAL A 535 32.74 10.82 71.81
N LYS A 536 32.58 9.50 71.92
CA LYS A 536 33.14 8.70 73.02
C LYS A 536 34.67 8.66 72.99
N ILE A 537 35.28 8.63 71.80
CA ILE A 537 36.73 8.71 71.61
C ILE A 537 37.24 10.12 71.90
N GLU A 538 36.53 11.19 71.53
CA GLU A 538 36.92 12.58 71.80
C GLU A 538 36.88 12.90 73.30
N THR A 539 35.87 12.38 74.01
CA THR A 539 35.80 12.46 75.48
C THR A 539 36.89 11.62 76.16
N LEU A 540 37.20 10.43 75.63
CA LEU A 540 38.36 9.65 76.07
C LEU A 540 39.68 10.36 75.75
N ASN A 541 39.82 10.98 74.59
CA ASN A 541 41.02 11.69 74.15
C ASN A 541 41.27 12.94 74.98
N SER A 542 40.23 13.71 75.31
CA SER A 542 40.33 14.82 76.29
C SER A 542 40.87 14.33 77.66
N THR A 543 40.45 13.14 78.08
CA THR A 543 40.93 12.49 79.31
C THR A 543 42.35 11.93 79.14
N LEU A 544 42.71 11.49 77.93
CA LEU A 544 43.99 10.93 77.56
C LEU A 544 45.05 12.02 77.34
N GLU A 545 44.72 13.18 76.78
CA GLU A 545 45.62 14.33 76.58
C GLU A 545 46.19 14.85 77.90
N LYS A 546 45.35 14.87 78.95
CA LYS A 546 45.80 15.11 80.33
C LYS A 546 46.80 14.05 80.83
N LYS A 547 46.69 12.80 80.38
CA LYS A 547 47.66 11.71 80.66
C LYS A 547 48.85 11.71 79.70
N VAL A 548 48.70 12.20 78.47
CA VAL A 548 49.71 12.19 77.40
C VAL A 548 50.73 13.27 77.63
N HIS A 549 50.40 14.42 78.22
CA HIS A 549 51.41 15.40 78.67
C HIS A 549 52.51 14.78 79.56
N VAL A 550 52.19 13.71 80.29
CA VAL A 550 53.12 12.92 81.10
C VAL A 550 53.89 11.87 80.26
N ARG A 551 53.29 11.37 79.18
CA ARG A 551 53.85 10.35 78.26
C ARG A 551 54.61 10.91 77.07
N THR A 552 54.47 12.19 76.73
CA THR A 552 55.20 12.88 75.64
C THR A 552 56.72 12.84 75.86
N ARG A 553 57.17 12.70 77.11
CA ARG A 553 58.57 12.49 77.47
C ARG A 553 59.11 11.08 77.15
N GLU A 554 58.23 10.11 76.93
CA GLU A 554 58.59 8.72 76.57
C GLU A 554 58.59 8.48 75.05
N LEU A 555 58.02 9.40 74.25
CA LEU A 555 57.76 9.19 72.83
C LEU A 555 58.98 9.39 71.91
N GLU A 556 60.06 10.00 72.39
CA GLU A 556 61.33 10.10 71.65
C GLU A 556 61.91 8.71 71.31
N LEU A 557 61.63 7.71 72.16
CA LEU A 557 62.01 6.31 71.96
C LEU A 557 61.23 5.59 70.84
N SER A 558 60.04 6.06 70.48
CA SER A 558 59.16 5.38 69.51
C SER A 558 59.49 5.68 68.04
N ASN A 559 60.33 6.68 67.76
CA ASN A 559 60.79 7.02 66.41
C ASN A 559 61.59 5.89 65.74
N LYS A 560 62.14 4.96 66.54
CA LYS A 560 62.81 3.73 66.04
C LYS A 560 61.84 2.75 65.35
N LYS A 561 60.53 2.88 65.59
CA LYS A 561 59.48 1.98 65.07
C LYS A 561 58.99 2.35 63.66
N LEU A 562 59.28 3.57 63.20
CA LEU A 562 58.84 4.13 61.92
C LEU A 562 59.44 3.41 60.70
N LYS A 563 60.61 2.79 60.88
CA LYS A 563 61.38 2.08 59.84
C LYS A 563 60.72 0.79 59.32
N ARG A 564 59.64 0.34 59.97
CA ARG A 564 58.93 -0.91 59.64
C ARG A 564 57.72 -0.68 58.71
N LYS A 565 57.21 0.56 58.65
CA LYS A 565 56.07 0.95 57.77
C LYS A 565 56.47 1.20 56.32
N THR A 566 57.75 1.39 56.04
CA THR A 566 58.27 1.67 54.69
C THR A 566 58.17 0.46 53.75
N HIS A 567 58.17 -0.77 54.26
CA HIS A 567 58.01 -1.99 53.45
C HIS A 567 56.55 -2.30 53.07
N GLU A 568 55.55 -1.79 53.79
CA GLU A 568 54.13 -1.95 53.40
C GLU A 568 53.75 -1.03 52.23
N LEU A 569 54.46 0.09 52.07
CA LEU A 569 54.24 1.07 50.98
C LEU A 569 54.68 0.54 49.60
N GLU A 570 55.74 -0.25 49.53
CA GLU A 570 56.24 -0.84 48.26
C GLU A 570 55.27 -1.85 47.65
N HIS A 571 54.60 -2.66 48.48
CA HIS A 571 53.61 -3.64 48.02
C HIS A 571 52.30 -2.98 47.53
N LEU A 572 51.93 -1.85 48.13
CA LEU A 572 50.74 -1.08 47.73
C LEU A 572 50.96 -0.40 46.37
N ASN A 573 52.17 0.09 46.10
CA ASN A 573 52.53 0.79 44.87
C ASN A 573 52.45 -0.12 43.63
N ASN A 574 52.96 -1.36 43.73
CA ASN A 574 52.90 -2.35 42.65
C ASN A 574 51.46 -2.82 42.33
N THR A 575 50.57 -2.80 43.32
CA THR A 575 49.14 -3.16 43.15
C THR A 575 48.33 -2.01 42.54
N LEU A 576 48.70 -0.76 42.87
CA LEU A 576 48.13 0.45 42.29
C LEU A 576 48.50 0.58 40.81
N ASP A 577 49.74 0.31 40.42
CA ASP A 577 50.18 0.41 39.01
C ASP A 577 49.45 -0.56 38.07
N ALA A 578 49.13 -1.78 38.55
CA ALA A 578 48.34 -2.74 37.78
C ALA A 578 46.89 -2.26 37.59
N ARG A 579 46.27 -1.73 38.65
CA ARG A 579 44.92 -1.14 38.58
C ARG A 579 44.87 0.11 37.70
N ILE A 580 45.90 0.96 37.74
CA ILE A 580 45.98 2.15 36.89
C ILE A 580 46.05 1.74 35.41
N LYS A 581 46.85 0.73 35.06
CA LYS A 581 46.92 0.22 33.68
C LYS A 581 45.60 -0.37 33.21
N GLU A 582 44.91 -1.13 34.06
CA GLU A 582 43.59 -1.68 33.77
C GLU A 582 42.54 -0.57 33.58
N GLU A 583 42.54 0.42 34.47
CA GLU A 583 41.62 1.57 34.41
C GLU A 583 41.86 2.43 33.17
N ILE A 584 43.12 2.66 32.78
CA ILE A 584 43.47 3.35 31.54
C ILE A 584 42.96 2.56 30.31
N ASN A 585 43.08 1.23 30.32
CA ASN A 585 42.65 0.41 29.21
C ASN A 585 41.11 0.35 29.10
N ASN A 586 40.41 0.28 30.23
CA ASN A 586 38.96 0.37 30.30
C ASN A 586 38.47 1.76 29.84
N ARG A 587 39.16 2.83 30.24
CA ARG A 587 38.85 4.19 29.82
C ARG A 587 39.04 4.39 28.31
N LYS A 588 40.11 3.85 27.72
CA LYS A 588 40.32 3.83 26.27
C LYS A 588 39.23 3.06 25.51
N LYS A 589 38.79 1.91 26.05
CA LYS A 589 37.68 1.13 25.47
C LYS A 589 36.35 1.90 25.54
N GLN A 590 36.07 2.55 26.68
CA GLN A 590 34.90 3.41 26.83
C GLN A 590 34.95 4.57 25.85
N GLU A 591 36.10 5.23 25.70
CA GLU A 591 36.31 6.30 24.71
C GLU A 591 36.03 5.80 23.28
N GLN A 592 36.56 4.64 22.88
CA GLN A 592 36.26 4.04 21.57
C GLN A 592 34.76 3.72 21.38
N LEU A 593 34.09 3.24 22.42
CA LEU A 593 32.65 2.97 22.38
C LEU A 593 31.84 4.26 22.22
N LEU A 594 32.25 5.34 22.90
CA LEU A 594 31.64 6.68 22.75
C LEU A 594 31.79 7.21 21.33
N ILE A 595 32.98 7.05 20.74
CA ILE A 595 33.24 7.42 19.33
C ILE A 595 32.28 6.66 18.40
N GLN A 596 32.10 5.35 18.62
CA GLN A 596 31.17 4.55 17.82
C GLN A 596 29.71 4.96 18.02
N GLN A 597 29.28 5.23 19.26
CA GLN A 597 27.90 5.68 19.54
C GLN A 597 27.61 7.05 18.93
N SER A 598 28.55 8.00 19.01
CA SER A 598 28.40 9.31 18.37
C SER A 598 28.27 9.16 16.85
N LYS A 599 29.12 8.32 16.24
CA LYS A 599 29.06 8.05 14.80
C LYS A 599 27.71 7.45 14.37
N LEU A 600 27.16 6.54 15.17
CA LEU A 600 25.84 5.94 14.93
C LEU A 600 24.70 6.95 15.09
N ALA A 601 24.80 7.86 16.07
CA ALA A 601 23.80 8.91 16.27
C ALA A 601 23.78 9.91 15.11
N GLU A 602 24.95 10.37 14.68
CA GLU A 602 25.11 11.25 13.51
C GLU A 602 24.57 10.57 12.24
N MET A 603 24.85 9.27 12.06
CA MET A 603 24.25 8.48 10.97
C MET A 603 22.72 8.51 11.00
N GLY A 604 22.10 8.47 12.18
CA GLY A 604 20.65 8.54 12.33
C GLY A 604 20.05 9.86 11.83
N GLU A 605 20.67 11.00 12.18
CA GLU A 605 20.25 12.31 11.69
C GLU A 605 20.45 12.45 10.18
N MET A 606 21.57 11.94 9.65
CA MET A 606 21.82 11.95 8.20
C MET A 606 20.89 11.03 7.42
N ILE A 607 20.52 9.86 7.95
CA ILE A 607 19.48 9.01 7.34
C ILE A 607 18.16 9.78 7.21
N SER A 608 17.82 10.61 8.20
CA SER A 608 16.64 11.49 8.13
C SER A 608 16.77 12.54 7.02
N MET A 609 17.95 13.16 6.87
CA MET A 609 18.24 14.10 5.76
C MET A 609 18.20 13.43 4.39
N ILE A 610 18.80 12.23 4.25
CA ILE A 610 18.76 11.40 3.04
C ILE A 610 17.32 11.08 2.66
N ALA A 611 16.51 10.64 3.62
CA ALA A 611 15.11 10.33 3.40
C ALA A 611 14.34 11.57 2.91
N HIS A 612 14.65 12.76 3.44
CA HIS A 612 14.05 14.00 2.98
C HIS A 612 14.50 14.36 1.54
N GLN A 613 15.80 14.28 1.25
CA GLN A 613 16.36 14.57 -0.07
C GLN A 613 15.93 13.57 -1.15
N TRP A 614 15.62 12.31 -0.80
CA TRP A 614 15.08 11.33 -1.72
C TRP A 614 13.59 11.52 -2.00
N ARG A 615 12.82 12.00 -1.00
CA ARG A 615 11.37 12.22 -1.17
C ARG A 615 11.08 13.25 -2.27
N GLN A 616 11.97 14.22 -2.46
CA GLN A 616 11.83 15.29 -3.46
C GLN A 616 11.87 14.76 -4.92
N PRO A 617 12.95 14.09 -5.41
CA PRO A 617 13.00 13.51 -6.75
C PRO A 617 11.95 12.42 -6.95
N LEU A 618 11.61 11.64 -5.90
CA LEU A 618 10.55 10.64 -5.97
C LEU A 618 9.15 11.27 -6.20
N SER A 619 8.89 12.41 -5.55
CA SER A 619 7.64 13.17 -5.75
C SER A 619 7.59 13.79 -7.15
N ALA A 620 8.72 14.29 -7.65
CA ALA A 620 8.85 14.79 -9.01
C ALA A 620 8.60 13.67 -10.03
N LEU A 621 9.20 12.49 -9.87
CA LEU A 621 8.95 11.31 -10.69
C LEU A 621 7.47 10.90 -10.67
N SER A 622 6.85 10.90 -9.49
CA SER A 622 5.42 10.59 -9.36
C SER A 622 4.55 11.60 -10.14
N THR A 623 4.92 12.89 -10.08
CA THR A 623 4.24 13.96 -10.82
C THR A 623 4.42 13.81 -12.33
N ILE A 624 5.61 13.42 -12.78
CA ILE A 624 5.89 13.12 -14.19
C ILE A 624 4.97 12.00 -14.69
N ILE A 625 4.88 10.89 -13.94
CA ILE A 625 4.02 9.75 -14.29
C ILE A 625 2.55 10.16 -14.33
N GLN A 626 2.08 10.93 -13.35
CA GLN A 626 0.70 11.44 -13.32
C GLN A 626 0.40 12.36 -14.52
N ASN A 627 1.35 13.22 -14.91
CA ASN A 627 1.19 14.11 -16.07
C ASN A 627 1.17 13.35 -17.39
N ILE A 628 1.99 12.30 -17.54
CA ILE A 628 1.94 11.41 -18.70
C ILE A 628 0.57 10.74 -18.79
N HIS A 629 0.07 10.18 -17.68
CA HIS A 629 -1.25 9.54 -17.62
C HIS A 629 -2.39 10.53 -17.93
N LEU A 630 -2.32 11.75 -17.39
CA LEU A 630 -3.29 12.81 -17.64
C LEU A 630 -3.32 13.21 -19.12
N ARG A 631 -2.14 13.47 -19.72
CA ARG A 631 -2.05 13.84 -21.14
C ARG A 631 -2.50 12.72 -22.06
N HIS A 632 -2.19 11.47 -21.73
CA HIS A 632 -2.70 10.31 -22.45
C HIS A 632 -4.24 10.27 -22.40
N SER A 633 -4.82 10.43 -21.21
CA SER A 633 -6.28 10.46 -21.00
C SER A 633 -6.97 11.60 -21.76
N LEU A 634 -6.29 12.74 -21.89
CA LEU A 634 -6.76 13.90 -22.66
C LEU A 634 -6.45 13.82 -24.16
N LYS A 635 -5.83 12.73 -24.64
CA LYS A 635 -5.33 12.57 -26.03
C LYS A 635 -4.40 13.70 -26.49
N LYS A 636 -3.65 14.29 -25.55
CA LYS A 636 -2.66 15.37 -25.76
C LYS A 636 -1.23 14.92 -25.43
N LEU A 637 -0.99 13.61 -25.45
CA LEU A 637 0.36 13.05 -25.28
C LEU A 637 1.01 12.97 -26.65
N ASP A 638 2.10 13.71 -26.83
CA ASP A 638 2.95 13.67 -28.03
C ASP A 638 4.33 13.10 -27.69
N LYS A 639 5.06 12.69 -28.73
CA LYS A 639 6.36 12.05 -28.60
C LYS A 639 7.42 12.99 -28.01
N GLU A 640 7.40 14.26 -28.39
CA GLU A 640 8.36 15.26 -27.92
C GLU A 640 8.23 15.49 -26.41
N TYR A 641 7.00 15.57 -25.91
CA TYR A 641 6.72 15.67 -24.48
C TYR A 641 7.17 14.40 -23.73
N LEU A 642 6.91 13.21 -24.28
CA LEU A 642 7.31 11.95 -23.66
C LEU A 642 8.85 11.85 -23.55
N ASP A 643 9.58 12.19 -24.62
CA ASP A 643 11.04 12.20 -24.63
C ASP A 643 11.60 13.20 -23.60
N LYS A 644 11.00 14.39 -23.49
CA LYS A 644 11.35 15.38 -22.45
C LYS A 644 11.13 14.85 -21.03
N GLN A 645 10.00 14.18 -20.77
CA GLN A 645 9.72 13.58 -19.46
C GLN A 645 10.69 12.43 -19.13
N MET A 646 11.10 11.64 -20.13
CA MET A 646 12.05 10.55 -19.97
C MET A 646 13.46 11.06 -19.62
N ILE A 647 13.94 12.11 -20.31
CA ILE A 647 15.21 12.77 -19.98
C ILE A 647 15.19 13.30 -18.53
N LEU A 648 14.11 14.00 -18.16
CA LEU A 648 13.95 14.53 -16.80
C LEU A 648 13.94 13.42 -15.74
N SER A 649 13.26 12.30 -16.02
CA SER A 649 13.17 11.15 -15.11
C SER A 649 14.53 10.47 -14.90
N ASN A 650 15.32 10.32 -15.98
CA ASN A 650 16.66 9.77 -15.91
C ASN A 650 17.59 10.69 -15.11
N ALA A 651 17.55 12.00 -15.35
CA ALA A 651 18.34 12.97 -14.60
C ALA A 651 17.99 12.97 -13.10
N LEU A 652 16.71 12.82 -12.73
CA LEU A 652 16.30 12.67 -11.33
C LEU A 652 16.81 11.37 -10.70
N THR A 653 16.84 10.29 -11.47
CA THR A 653 17.33 8.98 -11.02
C THR A 653 18.84 8.99 -10.82
N GLU A 654 19.59 9.59 -11.74
CA GLU A 654 21.03 9.79 -11.65
C GLU A 654 21.38 10.70 -10.45
N LYS A 655 20.65 11.80 -10.26
CA LYS A 655 20.81 12.67 -9.09
C LYS A 655 20.62 11.90 -7.77
N MET A 656 19.59 11.06 -7.69
CA MET A 656 19.38 10.20 -6.51
C MET A 656 20.57 9.25 -6.31
N SER A 657 21.05 8.58 -7.37
CA SER A 657 22.18 7.64 -7.27
C SER A 657 23.47 8.34 -6.79
N ASN A 658 23.81 9.48 -7.38
CA ASN A 658 25.02 10.23 -7.00
C ASN A 658 24.94 10.68 -5.53
N THR A 659 23.76 11.14 -5.08
CA THR A 659 23.54 11.51 -3.68
C THR A 659 23.84 10.33 -2.75
N ILE A 660 23.42 9.11 -3.10
CA ILE A 660 23.69 7.89 -2.30
C ILE A 660 25.19 7.63 -2.22
N ASP A 661 25.88 7.71 -3.34
CA ASP A 661 27.31 7.45 -3.40
C ASP A 661 28.11 8.49 -2.61
N ASP A 662 27.72 9.77 -2.66
CA ASP A 662 28.32 10.85 -1.87
C ASP A 662 28.19 10.58 -0.36
N PHE A 663 26.98 10.22 0.12
CA PHE A 663 26.77 9.87 1.53
C PHE A 663 27.49 8.57 1.93
N ARG A 664 27.50 7.56 1.06
CA ARG A 664 28.20 6.30 1.29
C ARG A 664 29.70 6.49 1.38
N ASN A 665 30.27 7.36 0.54
CA ASN A 665 31.70 7.66 0.54
C ASN A 665 32.10 8.51 1.76
N PHE A 666 31.24 9.41 2.23
CA PHE A 666 31.47 10.19 3.47
C PHE A 666 31.69 9.30 4.71
N PHE A 667 30.94 8.20 4.85
CA PHE A 667 31.03 7.30 6.01
C PHE A 667 31.96 6.10 5.85
N LYS A 668 32.60 5.93 4.69
CA LYS A 668 33.62 4.90 4.54
C LYS A 668 34.65 5.10 5.66
N PRO A 669 34.94 4.06 6.47
CA PRO A 669 36.04 4.12 7.41
C PRO A 669 37.32 4.16 6.59
N ASN A 670 37.74 5.35 6.15
CA ASN A 670 39.07 5.54 5.60
C ASN A 670 40.04 5.31 6.76
N LYS A 671 40.55 4.08 6.85
CA LYS A 671 41.60 3.71 7.79
C LYS A 671 42.97 4.20 7.33
N GLU A 672 43.06 4.77 6.14
CA GLU A 672 44.30 5.25 5.54
C GLU A 672 44.27 6.76 5.40
N LYS A 673 45.34 7.39 5.85
CA LYS A 673 45.56 8.83 5.69
C LYS A 673 46.00 9.08 4.25
N HIS A 674 45.42 10.09 3.62
CA HIS A 674 45.81 10.55 2.29
C HIS A 674 46.01 12.06 2.30
N HIS A 675 46.64 12.57 1.25
CA HIS A 675 46.69 14.01 1.01
C HIS A 675 45.36 14.47 0.42
N PHE A 676 44.73 15.46 1.03
CA PHE A 676 43.47 16.05 0.55
C PHE A 676 43.47 17.57 0.69
N SER A 677 42.67 18.24 -0.15
CA SER A 677 42.48 19.70 -0.14
C SER A 677 41.50 20.12 0.96
N ILE A 678 41.88 21.11 1.78
CA ILE A 678 40.97 21.72 2.76
C ILE A 678 39.79 22.39 2.05
N LYS A 679 40.03 23.01 0.90
CA LYS A 679 38.98 23.66 0.11
C LYS A 679 37.95 22.64 -0.37
N GLU A 680 38.40 21.49 -0.88
CA GLU A 680 37.50 20.42 -1.33
C GLU A 680 36.67 19.85 -0.18
N ALA A 681 37.27 19.59 0.98
CA ALA A 681 36.56 19.11 2.16
C ALA A 681 35.46 20.09 2.64
N ILE A 682 35.75 21.39 2.63
CA ILE A 682 34.76 22.43 2.96
C ILE A 682 33.64 22.46 1.91
N HIS A 683 33.97 22.43 0.63
CA HIS A 683 32.97 22.45 -0.45
C HIS A 683 32.06 21.23 -0.42
N GLN A 684 32.62 20.02 -0.23
CA GLN A 684 31.83 18.79 -0.09
C GLN A 684 30.89 18.88 1.12
N THR A 685 31.37 19.39 2.25
CA THR A 685 30.52 19.54 3.45
C THR A 685 29.38 20.53 3.21
N ILE A 686 29.64 21.68 2.56
CA ILE A 686 28.61 22.66 2.21
C ILE A 686 27.58 22.04 1.27
N PHE A 687 28.04 21.28 0.26
CA PHE A 687 27.16 20.61 -0.70
C PHE A 687 26.16 19.67 -0.01
N LEU A 688 26.59 18.91 1.01
CA LEU A 688 25.72 17.98 1.74
C LEU A 688 24.58 18.68 2.51
N ILE A 689 24.79 19.92 2.93
CA ILE A 689 23.83 20.67 3.76
C ILE A 689 23.06 21.76 3.00
N ASP A 690 23.48 22.09 1.78
CA ASP A 690 23.03 23.25 1.01
C ASP A 690 21.49 23.36 0.91
N ASP A 691 20.82 22.28 0.49
CA ASP A 691 19.35 22.26 0.36
C ASP A 691 18.64 22.44 1.73
N SER A 692 19.21 21.87 2.79
CA SER A 692 18.68 22.05 4.14
C SER A 692 18.87 23.47 4.65
N PHE A 693 19.89 24.18 4.21
CA PHE A 693 20.18 25.55 4.66
C PHE A 693 19.37 26.55 3.86
N LYS A 694 19.24 26.33 2.54
CA LYS A 694 18.37 27.11 1.65
C LYS A 694 16.90 27.07 2.05
N SER A 695 16.38 25.90 2.45
CA SER A 695 15.00 25.77 2.94
C SER A 695 14.70 26.59 4.20
N HIS A 696 15.73 26.98 4.95
CA HIS A 696 15.62 27.83 6.14
C HIS A 696 16.23 29.22 5.93
N SER A 697 16.47 29.62 4.66
CA SER A 697 17.03 30.92 4.27
C SER A 697 18.39 31.26 4.92
N ILE A 698 19.20 30.25 5.26
CA ILE A 698 20.54 30.44 5.84
C ILE A 698 21.55 30.73 4.74
N LYS A 699 22.23 31.88 4.84
CA LYS A 699 23.26 32.29 3.88
C LYS A 699 24.64 31.85 4.36
N ILE A 700 25.33 31.04 3.55
CA ILE A 700 26.74 30.67 3.78
C ILE A 700 27.63 31.52 2.87
N GLU A 701 28.56 32.27 3.48
CA GLU A 701 29.60 33.00 2.75
C GLU A 701 30.93 32.28 2.89
N ASN A 702 31.47 31.86 1.75
CA ASN A 702 32.69 31.06 1.68
C ASN A 702 33.85 31.90 1.13
N GLN A 703 34.75 32.35 2.00
CA GLN A 703 35.94 33.15 1.66
C GLN A 703 37.21 32.32 1.89
N ILE A 704 37.49 31.40 0.97
CA ILE A 704 38.68 30.54 1.01
C ILE A 704 39.81 31.24 0.26
N SER A 705 40.74 31.87 0.99
CA SER A 705 41.87 32.59 0.40
C SER A 705 43.12 31.72 0.25
N ASP A 706 43.31 30.73 1.12
CA ASP A 706 44.47 29.83 1.08
C ASP A 706 43.98 28.38 1.05
N ASP A 707 44.27 27.65 -0.04
CA ASP A 707 44.09 26.20 -0.12
C ASP A 707 45.41 25.48 0.19
N VAL A 708 45.32 24.39 0.95
CA VAL A 708 46.48 23.63 1.42
C VAL A 708 46.14 22.14 1.38
N MET A 709 47.08 21.35 0.88
CA MET A 709 47.02 19.89 0.97
C MET A 709 47.50 19.44 2.34
N ILE A 710 46.69 18.66 3.06
CA ILE A 710 47.05 18.10 4.36
C ILE A 710 47.02 16.57 4.32
N TYR A 711 47.91 15.93 5.07
CA TYR A 711 47.93 14.48 5.23
C TYR A 711 47.10 14.06 6.45
N GLY A 712 45.92 13.46 6.21
CA GLY A 712 44.99 13.11 7.28
C GLY A 712 43.75 12.37 6.78
N PHE A 713 42.66 12.49 7.53
CA PHE A 713 41.38 11.87 7.20
C PHE A 713 40.38 12.95 6.74
N GLU A 714 40.15 13.03 5.44
CA GLU A 714 39.21 13.99 4.82
C GLU A 714 37.79 13.88 5.39
N SER A 715 37.32 12.65 5.62
CA SER A 715 36.00 12.38 6.20
C SER A 715 35.89 12.82 7.65
N GLU A 716 36.95 12.72 8.45
CA GLU A 716 36.94 13.20 9.84
C GLU A 716 36.89 14.72 9.92
N LEU A 717 37.62 15.44 9.04
CA LEU A 717 37.51 16.89 8.97
C LEU A 717 36.10 17.30 8.52
N SER A 718 35.56 16.64 7.51
CA SER A 718 34.21 16.94 6.99
C SER A 718 33.13 16.69 8.06
N GLN A 719 33.32 15.68 8.92
CA GLN A 719 32.46 15.43 10.09
C GLN A 719 32.52 16.58 11.11
N VAL A 720 33.71 17.11 11.41
CA VAL A 720 33.87 18.28 12.29
C VAL A 720 33.15 19.51 11.73
N LEU A 721 33.35 19.78 10.43
CA LEU A 721 32.72 20.90 9.75
C LEU A 721 31.19 20.75 9.76
N LEU A 722 30.68 19.56 9.45
CA LEU A 722 29.25 19.26 9.46
C LEU A 722 28.65 19.50 10.85
N ASN A 723 29.27 18.99 11.91
CA ASN A 723 28.82 19.14 13.29
C ASN A 723 28.77 20.60 13.76
N ILE A 724 29.71 21.43 13.33
CA ILE A 724 29.69 22.85 13.66
C ILE A 724 28.54 23.55 12.91
N LEU A 725 28.39 23.27 11.60
CA LEU A 725 27.39 23.92 10.76
C LEU A 725 25.95 23.55 11.17
N THR A 726 25.67 22.28 11.46
CA THR A 726 24.35 21.84 11.92
C THR A 726 24.00 22.45 13.29
N ASN A 727 24.97 22.58 14.19
CA ASN A 727 24.75 23.28 15.46
C ASN A 727 24.42 24.77 15.27
N SER A 728 25.08 25.46 14.33
CA SER A 728 24.71 26.85 13.99
C SER A 728 23.29 26.93 13.41
N LYS A 729 22.89 25.99 12.53
CA LYS A 729 21.52 25.91 12.02
C LYS A 729 20.50 25.74 13.15
N ASP A 730 20.72 24.79 14.04
CA ASP A 730 19.79 24.53 15.14
C ASP A 730 19.64 25.77 16.04
N ALA A 731 20.74 26.48 16.30
CA ALA A 731 20.71 27.73 17.04
C ALA A 731 19.92 28.84 16.33
N PHE A 732 19.97 28.93 14.99
CA PHE A 732 19.14 29.85 14.22
C PHE A 732 17.65 29.55 14.35
N LEU A 733 17.28 28.27 14.32
CA LEU A 733 15.88 27.83 14.42
C LEU A 733 15.33 28.02 15.83
N GLU A 734 16.11 27.69 16.86
CA GLU A 734 15.71 27.87 18.26
C GLU A 734 15.49 29.34 18.62
N LYS A 735 16.37 30.22 18.12
CA LYS A 735 16.32 31.67 18.41
C LYS A 735 15.55 32.49 17.37
N ASN A 736 14.99 31.87 16.34
CA ASN A 736 14.26 32.52 15.24
C ASN A 736 15.00 33.73 14.63
N ILE A 737 16.26 33.56 14.25
CA ILE A 737 17.07 34.65 13.66
C ILE A 737 16.52 35.00 12.27
N GLU A 738 16.19 36.28 12.03
CA GLU A 738 15.58 36.74 10.77
C GLU A 738 16.52 36.64 9.56
N ASN A 739 17.82 36.88 9.74
CA ASN A 739 18.82 36.85 8.69
C ASN A 739 19.99 35.91 9.06
N PRO A 740 19.78 34.59 9.06
CA PRO A 740 20.78 33.63 9.52
C PRO A 740 21.95 33.57 8.53
N TYR A 741 23.16 33.73 9.07
CA TYR A 741 24.38 33.91 8.28
C TYR A 741 25.56 33.16 8.91
N ILE A 742 26.32 32.46 8.06
CA ILE A 742 27.56 31.76 8.43
C ILE A 742 28.69 32.20 7.51
N ALA A 743 29.84 32.55 8.07
CA ALA A 743 31.06 32.86 7.34
C ALA A 743 32.12 31.78 7.57
N ILE A 744 32.69 31.25 6.50
CA ILE A 744 33.82 30.32 6.54
C ILE A 744 35.04 30.99 5.90
N LYS A 745 36.14 31.07 6.64
CA LYS A 745 37.41 31.68 6.20
C LYS A 745 38.59 30.75 6.45
N THR A 746 39.50 30.64 5.48
CA THR A 746 40.76 29.91 5.65
C THR A 746 41.95 30.87 5.62
N LYS A 747 42.96 30.64 6.45
CA LYS A 747 44.20 31.42 6.43
C LYS A 747 45.40 30.54 6.77
N ARG A 748 46.42 30.54 5.92
CA ARG A 748 47.69 29.86 6.21
C ARG A 748 48.53 30.69 7.19
N ILE A 749 49.00 30.06 8.27
CA ILE A 749 49.83 30.69 9.30
C ILE A 749 51.05 29.81 9.57
N LYS A 750 52.21 30.17 9.02
CA LYS A 750 53.48 29.41 9.15
C LYS A 750 53.29 27.92 8.81
N THR A 751 53.28 27.07 9.83
CA THR A 751 53.17 25.61 9.76
C THR A 751 51.75 25.09 9.98
N HIS A 752 50.73 25.95 10.05
CA HIS A 752 49.34 25.56 10.31
C HIS A 752 48.38 26.22 9.32
N ILE A 753 47.28 25.53 9.01
CA ILE A 753 46.10 26.12 8.36
C ILE A 753 45.08 26.48 9.45
N LYS A 754 44.57 27.70 9.41
CA LYS A 754 43.53 28.20 10.31
C LYS A 754 42.20 28.24 9.57
N ILE A 755 41.20 27.49 10.06
CA ILE A 755 39.82 27.53 9.57
C ILE A 755 38.96 28.26 10.60
N LEU A 756 38.24 29.28 10.16
CA LEU A 756 37.38 30.14 10.96
C LEU A 756 35.95 29.93 10.50
N ILE A 757 35.06 29.55 11.42
CA ILE A 757 33.63 29.39 11.16
C ILE A 757 32.89 30.28 12.16
N SER A 758 32.19 31.29 11.66
CA SER A 758 31.45 32.24 12.48
C SER A 758 29.98 32.26 12.09
N ASP A 759 29.08 32.27 13.07
CA ASP A 759 27.65 32.49 12.86
C ASP A 759 27.16 33.79 13.50
N ASN A 760 25.91 34.16 13.24
CA ASN A 760 25.20 35.24 13.93
C ASN A 760 24.05 34.74 14.83
N ALA A 761 24.22 33.57 15.46
CA ALA A 761 23.17 32.92 16.26
C ALA A 761 23.12 33.40 17.72
N GLY A 762 23.58 34.62 18.03
CA GLY A 762 23.47 35.23 19.37
C GLY A 762 24.31 34.56 20.46
N GLY A 763 25.39 33.85 20.10
CA GLY A 763 26.42 33.34 21.00
C GLY A 763 25.98 32.25 21.99
N VAL A 764 26.94 31.82 22.82
CA VAL A 764 26.80 30.79 23.87
C VAL A 764 26.92 31.45 25.25
N LYS A 765 26.07 31.09 26.23
CA LYS A 765 26.17 31.65 27.60
C LYS A 765 27.57 31.39 28.19
N GLU A 766 28.17 32.40 28.82
CA GLU A 766 29.55 32.34 29.31
C GLU A 766 29.76 31.26 30.39
N SER A 767 28.72 30.97 31.18
CA SER A 767 28.71 29.90 32.18
C SER A 767 28.84 28.49 31.61
N ILE A 768 28.54 28.29 30.32
CA ILE A 768 28.58 26.98 29.65
C ILE A 768 29.62 26.89 28.54
N LEU A 769 30.26 28.00 28.15
CA LEU A 769 31.23 28.04 27.05
C LEU A 769 32.39 27.06 27.25
N ASN A 770 32.87 26.91 28.49
CA ASN A 770 33.92 25.94 28.83
C ASN A 770 33.43 24.48 28.90
N LYS A 771 32.11 24.27 28.93
CA LYS A 771 31.47 22.96 29.05
C LYS A 771 30.96 22.39 27.73
N ILE A 772 30.91 23.19 26.65
CA ILE A 772 30.36 22.71 25.36
C ILE A 772 31.15 21.57 24.72
N PHE A 773 32.39 21.38 25.16
CA PHE A 773 33.25 20.27 24.76
C PHE A 773 33.28 19.15 25.82
N GLU A 774 32.42 19.16 26.83
CA GLU A 774 32.28 18.02 27.75
C GLU A 774 31.37 16.95 27.12
N PRO A 775 31.66 15.65 27.31
CA PRO A 775 30.83 14.59 26.76
C PRO A 775 29.43 14.61 27.40
N TYR A 776 28.39 14.38 26.58
CA TYR A 776 26.97 14.39 26.96
C TYR A 776 26.42 15.76 27.38
N PHE A 777 27.21 16.83 27.25
CA PHE A 777 26.74 18.17 27.51
C PHE A 777 25.86 18.64 26.34
N THR A 778 24.58 18.88 26.61
CA THR A 778 23.62 19.40 25.63
C THR A 778 22.72 20.44 26.30
N THR A 779 22.35 21.48 25.57
CA THR A 779 21.35 22.47 25.99
C THR A 779 19.98 22.21 25.38
N LYS A 780 19.84 21.14 24.60
CA LYS A 780 18.63 20.78 23.86
C LYS A 780 17.83 19.75 24.67
N GLU A 781 16.93 20.19 25.56
CA GLU A 781 16.08 19.27 26.36
C GLU A 781 14.90 18.67 25.58
N ASN A 782 14.47 19.32 24.49
CA ASN A 782 13.29 18.93 23.69
C ASN A 782 13.59 18.33 22.30
N TYR A 783 14.87 18.28 21.90
CA TYR A 783 15.34 17.67 20.65
C TYR A 783 16.41 16.64 21.01
N ASN A 784 16.48 15.50 20.30
CA ASN A 784 17.38 14.35 20.54
C ASN A 784 18.91 14.66 20.44
N GLY A 785 19.39 15.78 20.98
CA GLY A 785 20.80 16.14 20.98
C GLY A 785 21.58 15.24 21.92
N THR A 786 22.48 14.43 21.36
CA THR A 786 23.28 13.45 22.13
C THR A 786 24.34 14.08 23.02
N GLY A 787 24.66 15.37 22.83
CA GLY A 787 25.73 16.07 23.56
C GLY A 787 27.14 15.56 23.25
N LEU A 788 27.31 14.76 22.19
CA LEU A 788 28.59 14.14 21.81
C LEU A 788 29.30 14.84 20.63
N GLY A 789 28.57 15.55 19.76
CA GLY A 789 29.13 16.06 18.49
C GLY A 789 30.30 17.05 18.65
N LEU A 790 30.19 18.04 19.54
CA LEU A 790 31.28 19.01 19.78
C LEU A 790 32.45 18.37 20.56
N TYR A 791 32.17 17.51 21.53
CA TYR A 791 33.18 16.69 22.22
C TYR A 791 34.00 15.87 21.20
N MET A 792 33.31 15.16 20.31
CA MET A 792 33.93 14.38 19.24
C MET A 792 34.72 15.24 18.27
N SER A 793 34.20 16.42 17.94
CA SER A 793 34.91 17.37 17.08
C SER A 793 36.26 17.78 17.67
N LYS A 794 36.31 17.97 19.00
CA LYS A 794 37.54 18.27 19.72
C LYS A 794 38.51 17.09 19.71
N ILE A 795 38.03 15.88 19.95
CA ILE A 795 38.84 14.65 19.91
C ILE A 795 39.46 14.44 18.52
N ILE A 796 38.67 14.56 17.45
CA ILE A 796 39.14 14.40 16.07
C ILE A 796 40.27 15.40 15.76
N ILE A 797 40.03 16.69 16.04
CA ILE A 797 41.02 17.74 15.74
C ILE A 797 42.28 17.56 16.59
N GLU A 798 42.15 17.38 17.91
CA GLU A 798 43.29 17.36 18.83
C GLU A 798 44.07 16.04 18.82
N GLN A 799 43.38 14.89 18.80
CA GLN A 799 44.02 13.57 18.87
C GLN A 799 44.38 13.01 17.48
N ASN A 800 43.47 13.06 16.50
CA ASN A 800 43.69 12.41 15.20
C ASN A 800 44.48 13.30 14.23
N MET A 801 44.21 14.61 14.24
CA MET A 801 44.83 15.59 13.34
C MET A 801 45.95 16.41 13.99
N LYS A 802 46.22 16.22 15.29
CA LYS A 802 47.23 16.97 16.09
C LYS A 802 47.03 18.49 16.01
N GLY A 803 45.79 18.93 15.87
CA GLY A 803 45.37 20.32 15.78
C GLY A 803 44.84 20.89 17.09
N ILE A 804 44.18 22.04 17.02
CA ILE A 804 43.53 22.70 18.16
C ILE A 804 42.16 23.22 17.71
N LEU A 805 41.10 22.91 18.47
CA LEU A 805 39.75 23.43 18.27
C LEU A 805 39.37 24.38 19.40
N ASN A 806 39.16 25.65 19.08
CA ASN A 806 38.77 26.69 20.04
C ASN A 806 37.42 27.32 19.67
N VAL A 807 36.74 27.84 20.67
CA VAL A 807 35.46 28.57 20.54
C VAL A 807 35.57 29.91 21.25
N LYS A 808 34.94 30.95 20.70
CA LYS A 808 34.75 32.23 21.39
C LYS A 808 33.42 32.86 20.98
N ASN A 809 32.81 33.62 21.87
CA ASN A 809 31.71 34.50 21.51
C ASN A 809 32.23 35.70 20.70
N ILE A 810 31.43 36.13 19.74
CA ILE A 810 31.57 37.39 19.01
C ILE A 810 30.28 38.20 19.22
N GLU A 811 30.27 39.50 18.91
CA GLU A 811 29.17 40.42 19.26
C GLU A 811 27.76 39.86 19.00
N ASN A 812 27.56 39.19 17.86
CA ASN A 812 26.26 38.67 17.45
C ASN A 812 26.20 37.14 17.29
N GLY A 813 27.19 36.38 17.76
CA GLY A 813 27.26 34.95 17.46
C GLY A 813 28.42 34.21 18.11
N VAL A 814 28.75 33.04 17.58
CA VAL A 814 29.91 32.25 18.02
C VAL A 814 30.91 32.06 16.88
N GLN A 815 32.19 32.00 17.21
CA GLN A 815 33.26 31.71 16.28
C GLN A 815 34.06 30.49 16.74
N PHE A 816 34.05 29.45 15.90
CA PHE A 816 34.94 28.30 16.01
C PHE A 816 36.22 28.56 15.23
N THR A 817 37.35 28.17 15.81
CA THR A 817 38.68 28.30 15.21
C THR A 817 39.39 26.96 15.26
N ILE A 818 39.69 26.40 14.09
CA ILE A 818 40.41 25.12 13.93
C ILE A 818 41.82 25.43 13.44
N TYR A 819 42.83 24.91 14.14
CA TYR A 819 44.22 24.93 13.70
C TYR A 819 44.65 23.52 13.35
N ILE A 820 45.11 23.29 12.12
CA ILE A 820 45.61 21.99 11.67
C ILE A 820 47.05 22.15 11.19
N PRO A 821 48.01 21.31 11.63
CA PRO A 821 49.38 21.35 11.11
C PRO A 821 49.43 21.05 9.60
N ILE A 822 50.19 21.85 8.87
CA ILE A 822 50.57 21.62 7.48
C ILE A 822 51.82 20.76 7.54
N ASN A 823 51.65 19.45 7.37
CA ASN A 823 52.75 18.49 7.35
C ASN A 823 53.30 18.32 5.93
#